data_AF-A0A949ZQA0-F1
#
_entry.id   AF-A0A949ZQA0-F1
#
_cell.length_a   1.000
_cell.length_b   1.000
_cell.length_c   1.000
_cell.angle_alpha   90.00
_cell.angle_beta   90.00
_cell.angle_gamma   90.00
#
_symmetry.space_group_name_H-M   'P 1'
#
loop_
_entity.id
_entity.type
_entity.pdbx_description
1 polymer ?
#
loop_
_entity_poly.entity_id
_entity_poly.type
_entity_poly.pdbx_seq_one_letter_code
_entity_poly.pdbx_strand_id
1 'polypeptide(L)'
;MAAITQRAGQAAYAGLFVLLWPALLAWCSARLDASSPPLWPVPFGHGTGAALAALGAGLIAVSMWMLWRKGKGLPMNAYPPPYFVDSSTYAVFAHPIYLGFTLLVAGASVLAESRAGFWLITPLSALAAWALVLGYEGPELRRRFGVPQCAPWFAPPRGGTDRPGRRDRLRACVIAFGPWALAAWMFSRMPAPQYAADGLRTTWELALPRHAWAVWVGSLAFAMAPAGVLLAPSSDRLRRFVRAAWTGSALGFFVMLALPASSPLPAPDGAAAPSWLVAATGALDAEWFALPSFRAFWVMLSALALSALACPLALLAWALAAAIGTCSVLSGLQTVAGVAAGCATAVLCWHLDAVWNVLVGVGTRLSNSWAALRIGPVRIINHFVWSFLAATCGMLIAFGFSGPDTLGAGLVVALGGLVSAGAWGYWLEGGGRLSRPFGYYGFLLGLLSVLMALADLHVRGIGALAAGFAAGGPVTQAIGRLRCVVQGCCHGRPISGAPGFQVTHACSRVTALAGLHGVPVYPTQFYSIGGNAIAGLILWRLWALGASWSVIGGAYLVLTSLARFVEEQYRGEPQTPKLRGLPVYQWLAIATFLTGIIAGTELAGEPAYPAYWLSWRSLGASVLIGLTTGILMSVDFPASQRRFSRLTVSK
;
A
#
# COMPACT_ATOMS: atom_id res chain seq x y z
N MET A 1 -17.61 -37.53 17.95
CA MET A 1 -16.53 -36.58 18.30
C MET A 1 -16.24 -35.54 17.21
N ALA A 2 -16.04 -35.90 15.94
CA ALA A 2 -15.69 -34.95 14.87
C ALA A 2 -16.72 -33.81 14.63
N ALA A 3 -18.01 -34.08 14.75
CA ALA A 3 -19.04 -33.04 14.62
C ALA A 3 -19.08 -32.07 15.82
N ILE A 4 -18.74 -32.55 17.02
CA ILE A 4 -18.67 -31.73 18.24
C ILE A 4 -17.45 -30.81 18.17
N THR A 5 -16.30 -31.33 17.73
CA THR A 5 -15.09 -30.52 17.53
C THR A 5 -15.26 -29.49 16.40
N GLN A 6 -16.00 -29.81 15.34
CA GLN A 6 -16.32 -28.85 14.28
C GLN A 6 -17.23 -27.72 14.79
N ARG A 7 -18.31 -28.04 15.52
CA ARG A 7 -19.21 -27.04 16.10
C ARG A 7 -18.49 -26.15 17.11
N ALA A 8 -17.63 -26.72 17.95
CA ALA A 8 -16.79 -25.96 18.87
C ALA A 8 -15.84 -25.00 18.12
N GLY A 9 -15.22 -25.46 17.02
CA GLY A 9 -14.39 -24.62 16.16
C GLY A 9 -15.15 -23.46 15.50
N GLN A 10 -16.37 -23.72 15.01
CA GLN A 10 -17.25 -22.68 14.47
C GLN A 10 -17.66 -21.66 15.53
N ALA A 11 -18.00 -22.12 16.74
CA ALA A 11 -18.37 -21.24 17.85
C ALA A 11 -17.18 -20.37 18.29
N ALA A 12 -15.98 -20.94 18.41
CA ALA A 12 -14.76 -20.20 18.74
C ALA A 12 -14.44 -19.16 17.66
N TYR A 13 -14.56 -19.53 16.38
CA TYR A 13 -14.37 -18.62 15.26
C TYR A 13 -15.41 -17.48 15.27
N ALA A 14 -16.67 -17.79 15.54
CA ALA A 14 -17.71 -16.77 15.69
C ALA A 14 -17.40 -15.81 16.85
N GLY A 15 -17.05 -16.35 18.02
CA GLY A 15 -16.67 -15.55 19.19
C GLY A 15 -15.48 -14.63 18.93
N LEU A 16 -14.48 -15.11 18.19
CA LEU A 16 -13.34 -14.30 17.76
C LEU A 16 -13.78 -13.06 16.97
N PHE A 17 -14.62 -13.21 15.94
CA PHE A 17 -14.96 -12.10 15.05
C PHE A 17 -16.14 -11.24 15.52
N VAL A 18 -17.04 -11.79 16.34
CA VAL A 18 -18.23 -11.08 16.83
C VAL A 18 -17.97 -10.38 18.16
N LEU A 19 -17.10 -10.94 19.02
CA LEU A 19 -16.85 -10.39 20.36
C LEU A 19 -15.42 -9.89 20.51
N LEU A 20 -14.42 -10.78 20.36
CA LEU A 20 -13.04 -10.46 20.69
C LEU A 20 -12.46 -9.38 19.77
N TRP A 21 -12.72 -9.50 18.47
CA TRP A 21 -12.17 -8.57 17.48
C TRP A 21 -12.76 -7.16 17.61
N PRO A 22 -14.09 -6.94 17.66
CA PRO A 22 -14.64 -5.61 17.94
C PRO A 22 -14.17 -5.02 19.28
N ALA A 23 -14.08 -5.85 20.33
CA ALA A 23 -13.56 -5.40 21.63
C ALA A 23 -12.10 -4.96 21.54
N LEU A 24 -11.26 -5.71 20.82
CA LEU A 24 -9.87 -5.34 20.56
C LEU A 24 -9.78 -4.01 19.81
N LEU A 25 -10.58 -3.81 18.75
CA LEU A 25 -10.58 -2.55 18.00
C LEU A 25 -11.00 -1.36 18.87
N ALA A 26 -12.06 -1.51 19.67
CA ALA A 26 -12.52 -0.47 20.59
C ALA A 26 -11.46 -0.14 21.64
N TRP A 27 -10.80 -1.15 22.21
CA TRP A 27 -9.68 -0.97 23.13
C TRP A 27 -8.49 -0.27 22.47
N CYS A 28 -8.13 -0.65 21.24
CA CYS A 28 -7.07 0.01 20.48
C CYS A 28 -7.39 1.49 20.24
N SER A 29 -8.64 1.80 19.85
CA SER A 29 -9.10 3.17 19.65
C SER A 29 -8.92 4.01 20.92
N ALA A 30 -9.39 3.52 22.06
CA ALA A 30 -9.28 4.22 23.33
C ALA A 30 -7.82 4.43 23.77
N ARG A 31 -6.96 3.43 23.60
CA ARG A 31 -5.52 3.53 23.91
C ARG A 31 -4.81 4.53 23.02
N LEU A 32 -5.08 4.49 21.71
CA LEU A 32 -4.46 5.39 20.76
C LEU A 32 -4.96 6.82 20.89
N ASP A 33 -6.23 7.06 21.25
CA ASP A 33 -6.70 8.42 21.54
C ASP A 33 -5.95 9.06 22.72
N ALA A 34 -5.52 8.25 23.69
CA ALA A 34 -4.74 8.72 24.82
C ALA A 34 -3.25 8.96 24.50
N SER A 35 -2.69 8.29 23.48
CA SER A 35 -1.24 8.25 23.23
C SER A 35 -0.79 8.80 21.87
N SER A 36 -1.70 8.97 20.91
CA SER A 36 -1.38 9.40 19.55
C SER A 36 -1.07 10.90 19.46
N PRO A 37 -0.29 11.34 18.45
CA PRO A 37 -0.14 12.75 18.14
C PRO A 37 -1.51 13.38 17.82
N PRO A 38 -1.64 14.72 17.81
CA PRO A 38 -2.92 15.40 17.58
C PRO A 38 -3.49 15.06 16.20
N LEU A 39 -4.33 14.02 16.15
CA LEU A 39 -5.11 13.63 14.99
C LEU A 39 -6.18 14.69 14.73
N TRP A 40 -6.62 14.76 13.47
CA TRP A 40 -7.73 15.62 13.08
C TRP A 40 -9.00 15.32 13.87
N PRO A 41 -9.87 16.32 14.06
CA PRO A 41 -11.18 16.09 14.62
C PRO A 41 -11.97 15.11 13.74
N VAL A 42 -12.96 14.45 14.34
CA VAL A 42 -13.88 13.61 13.59
C VAL A 42 -14.76 14.52 12.72
N PRO A 43 -14.85 14.29 11.39
CA PRO A 43 -15.52 15.21 10.45
C PRO A 43 -17.05 15.13 10.47
N PHE A 44 -17.63 14.27 11.29
CA PHE A 44 -19.05 13.93 11.29
C PHE A 44 -19.67 14.11 12.66
N GLY A 45 -20.93 14.54 12.69
CA GLY A 45 -21.73 14.56 13.93
C GLY A 45 -22.33 13.20 14.27
N HIS A 46 -22.85 13.07 15.50
CA HIS A 46 -23.43 11.83 16.02
C HIS A 46 -24.55 11.24 15.17
N GLY A 47 -25.41 12.06 14.55
CA GLY A 47 -26.48 11.57 13.67
C GLY A 47 -25.93 10.80 12.46
N THR A 48 -24.88 11.33 11.82
CA THR A 48 -24.19 10.64 10.73
C THR A 48 -23.47 9.38 11.24
N GLY A 49 -22.85 9.44 12.42
CA GLY A 49 -22.24 8.27 13.07
C GLY A 49 -23.23 7.12 13.30
N ALA A 50 -24.40 7.44 13.85
CA ALA A 50 -25.49 6.47 14.05
C ALA A 50 -26.00 5.90 12.72
N ALA A 51 -26.16 6.74 11.69
CA ALA A 51 -26.57 6.29 10.36
C ALA A 51 -25.53 5.33 9.73
N LEU A 52 -24.23 5.64 9.84
CA LEU A 52 -23.15 4.77 9.38
C LEU A 52 -23.14 3.43 10.12
N ALA A 53 -23.29 3.45 11.45
CA ALA A 53 -23.35 2.25 12.28
C ALA A 53 -24.56 1.38 11.93
N ALA A 54 -25.75 1.98 11.80
CA ALA A 54 -26.98 1.28 11.44
C ALA A 54 -26.91 0.69 10.03
N LEU A 55 -26.41 1.46 9.05
CA LEU A 55 -26.21 0.99 7.68
C LEU A 55 -25.21 -0.17 7.64
N GLY A 56 -24.09 -0.05 8.37
CA GLY A 56 -23.07 -1.08 8.48
C GLY A 56 -23.61 -2.38 9.07
N ALA A 57 -24.29 -2.30 10.21
CA ALA A 57 -24.93 -3.44 10.86
C ALA A 57 -26.01 -4.09 9.99
N GLY A 58 -26.86 -3.28 9.34
CA GLY A 58 -27.87 -3.76 8.40
C GLY A 58 -27.26 -4.49 7.21
N LEU A 59 -26.19 -3.95 6.62
CA LEU A 59 -25.48 -4.58 5.51
C LEU A 59 -24.85 -5.92 5.91
N ILE A 60 -24.27 -6.01 7.11
CA ILE A 60 -23.77 -7.27 7.69
C ILE A 60 -24.92 -8.26 7.82
N ALA A 61 -26.00 -7.90 8.53
CA ALA A 61 -27.11 -8.80 8.83
C ALA A 61 -27.77 -9.36 7.56
N VAL A 62 -28.09 -8.50 6.59
CA VAL A 62 -28.71 -8.92 5.32
C VAL A 62 -27.76 -9.81 4.53
N SER A 63 -26.47 -9.50 4.48
CA SER A 63 -25.49 -10.29 3.72
C SER A 63 -25.24 -11.66 4.37
N MET A 64 -25.15 -11.73 5.70
CA MET A 64 -25.06 -12.98 6.44
C MET A 64 -26.30 -13.85 6.24
N TRP A 65 -27.49 -13.26 6.26
CA TRP A 65 -28.74 -13.96 5.97
C TRP A 65 -28.77 -14.53 4.54
N MET A 66 -28.26 -13.78 3.55
CA MET A 66 -28.14 -14.25 2.16
C MET A 66 -27.15 -15.42 2.02
N LEU A 67 -26.01 -15.38 2.72
CA LEU A 67 -25.08 -16.52 2.74
C LEU A 67 -25.70 -17.75 3.41
N TRP A 68 -26.44 -17.55 4.50
CA TRP A 68 -27.14 -18.64 5.16
C TRP A 68 -28.21 -19.26 4.26
N ARG A 69 -29.09 -18.46 3.66
CA ARG A 69 -30.19 -18.97 2.81
C ARG A 69 -29.75 -19.49 1.45
N LYS A 70 -28.94 -18.74 0.70
CA LYS A 70 -28.54 -19.10 -0.67
C LYS A 70 -27.20 -19.83 -0.72
N GLY A 71 -26.24 -19.40 0.09
CA GLY A 71 -24.94 -20.04 0.19
C GLY A 71 -24.97 -21.38 0.93
N LYS A 72 -26.02 -21.64 1.73
CA LYS A 72 -26.20 -22.80 2.63
C LYS A 72 -25.05 -22.97 3.64
N GLY A 73 -24.51 -21.87 4.13
CA GLY A 73 -23.42 -21.88 5.12
C GLY A 73 -23.31 -20.57 5.90
N LEU A 74 -22.52 -20.59 6.97
CA LEU A 74 -22.24 -19.41 7.77
C LEU A 74 -21.17 -18.52 7.09
N PRO A 75 -21.14 -17.21 7.41
CA PRO A 75 -20.17 -16.25 6.90
C PRO A 75 -18.76 -16.45 7.51
N MET A 76 -18.20 -17.65 7.40
CA MET A 76 -16.94 -18.03 8.03
C MET A 76 -15.97 -18.48 6.97
N ASN A 77 -14.85 -17.79 6.78
CA ASN A 77 -13.91 -18.16 5.73
C ASN A 77 -13.17 -19.48 6.02
N ALA A 78 -13.02 -19.85 7.30
CA ALA A 78 -12.52 -21.16 7.72
C ALA A 78 -13.54 -22.29 7.50
N TYR A 79 -14.83 -21.96 7.36
CA TYR A 79 -15.93 -22.88 7.12
C TYR A 79 -16.85 -22.35 6.01
N PRO A 80 -16.32 -22.20 4.78
CA PRO A 80 -16.94 -21.33 3.80
C PRO A 80 -18.22 -21.97 3.24
N PRO A 81 -19.24 -21.16 2.85
CA PRO A 81 -20.48 -21.67 2.28
C PRO A 81 -20.24 -22.50 1.02
N PRO A 82 -20.99 -23.60 0.80
CA PRO A 82 -20.83 -24.47 -0.37
C PRO A 82 -21.21 -23.81 -1.70
N TYR A 83 -22.19 -22.89 -1.71
CA TYR A 83 -22.69 -22.26 -2.94
C TYR A 83 -22.31 -20.78 -3.06
N PHE A 84 -22.08 -20.34 -4.29
CA PHE A 84 -21.81 -18.95 -4.62
C PHE A 84 -23.10 -18.11 -4.54
N VAL A 85 -23.00 -16.88 -4.03
CA VAL A 85 -24.13 -15.96 -3.88
C VAL A 85 -23.82 -14.66 -4.63
N ASP A 86 -24.68 -14.30 -5.58
CA ASP A 86 -24.51 -13.17 -6.51
C ASP A 86 -25.72 -12.22 -6.55
N SER A 87 -26.64 -12.36 -5.59
CA SER A 87 -27.92 -11.64 -5.55
C SER A 87 -28.06 -10.78 -4.28
N SER A 88 -29.01 -9.85 -4.28
CA SER A 88 -29.22 -8.87 -3.20
C SER A 88 -27.95 -8.03 -2.95
N THR A 89 -27.45 -7.93 -1.72
CA THR A 89 -26.25 -7.16 -1.38
C THR A 89 -25.01 -7.59 -2.15
N TYR A 90 -24.89 -8.88 -2.50
CA TYR A 90 -23.80 -9.42 -3.33
C TYR A 90 -23.92 -9.06 -4.82
N ALA A 91 -25.11 -8.65 -5.29
CA ALA A 91 -25.26 -8.07 -6.62
C ALA A 91 -24.74 -6.62 -6.67
N VAL A 92 -24.63 -5.94 -5.52
CA VAL A 92 -24.15 -4.56 -5.44
C VAL A 92 -22.67 -4.51 -5.12
N PHE A 93 -22.23 -5.23 -4.09
CA PHE A 93 -20.84 -5.24 -3.63
C PHE A 93 -20.27 -6.66 -3.66
N ALA A 94 -18.98 -6.80 -3.98
CA ALA A 94 -18.31 -8.11 -3.95
C ALA A 94 -18.16 -8.64 -2.51
N HIS A 95 -17.95 -7.75 -1.54
CA HIS A 95 -17.67 -8.09 -0.14
C HIS A 95 -18.50 -7.22 0.83
N PRO A 96 -19.84 -7.34 0.81
CA PRO A 96 -20.72 -6.45 1.55
C PRO A 96 -20.57 -6.58 3.08
N ILE A 97 -20.23 -7.76 3.61
CA ILE A 97 -19.98 -7.93 5.06
C ILE A 97 -18.79 -7.08 5.52
N TYR A 98 -17.68 -7.08 4.77
CA TYR A 98 -16.49 -6.29 5.10
C TYR A 98 -16.71 -4.78 4.94
N LEU A 99 -17.46 -4.38 3.91
CA LEU A 99 -17.90 -2.99 3.78
C LEU A 99 -18.77 -2.58 4.98
N GLY A 100 -19.74 -3.41 5.35
CA GLY A 100 -20.63 -3.16 6.48
C GLY A 100 -19.87 -3.09 7.81
N PHE A 101 -18.90 -3.98 8.02
CA PHE A 101 -18.03 -3.94 9.20
C PHE A 101 -17.20 -2.66 9.26
N THR A 102 -16.61 -2.24 8.14
CA THR A 102 -15.84 -0.98 8.08
C THR A 102 -16.73 0.23 8.37
N LEU A 103 -17.95 0.28 7.83
CA LEU A 103 -18.92 1.35 8.12
C LEU A 103 -19.36 1.33 9.59
N LEU A 104 -19.52 0.16 10.19
CA LEU A 104 -19.85 0.01 11.60
C LEU A 104 -18.72 0.52 12.50
N VAL A 105 -17.47 0.18 12.20
CA VAL A 105 -16.29 0.71 12.94
C VAL A 105 -16.20 2.23 12.78
N ALA A 106 -16.43 2.76 11.58
CA ALA A 106 -16.46 4.20 11.33
C ALA A 106 -17.55 4.90 12.16
N GLY A 107 -18.79 4.37 12.11
CA GLY A 107 -19.93 4.91 12.84
C GLY A 107 -19.74 4.85 14.36
N ALA A 108 -19.24 3.74 14.88
CA ALA A 108 -18.91 3.59 16.29
C ALA A 108 -17.81 4.58 16.73
N SER A 109 -16.80 4.80 15.90
CA SER A 109 -15.74 5.78 16.17
C SER A 109 -16.28 7.21 16.21
N VAL A 110 -17.21 7.55 15.31
CA VAL A 110 -17.87 8.87 15.31
C VAL A 110 -18.72 9.06 16.57
N LEU A 111 -19.49 8.04 16.97
CA LEU A 111 -20.32 8.09 18.17
C LEU A 111 -19.52 8.16 19.47
N ALA A 112 -18.32 7.57 19.48
CA ALA A 112 -17.39 7.64 20.60
C ALA A 112 -16.50 8.89 20.57
N GLU A 113 -16.68 9.77 19.58
CA GLU A 113 -15.79 10.93 19.31
C GLU A 113 -14.30 10.55 19.21
N SER A 114 -14.01 9.30 18.83
CA SER A 114 -12.67 8.72 18.80
C SER A 114 -11.94 9.11 17.52
N ARG A 115 -10.89 9.93 17.66
CA ARG A 115 -10.07 10.39 16.52
C ARG A 115 -9.23 9.24 15.97
N ALA A 116 -8.60 8.47 16.83
CA ALA A 116 -7.84 7.29 16.46
C ALA A 116 -8.73 6.18 15.89
N GLY A 117 -9.92 5.99 16.46
CA GLY A 117 -10.94 5.09 15.91
C GLY A 117 -11.27 5.41 14.46
N PHE A 118 -11.52 6.67 14.16
CA PHE A 118 -11.91 7.11 12.84
C PHE A 118 -10.73 7.17 11.85
N TRP A 119 -9.61 7.79 12.23
CA TRP A 119 -8.49 8.05 11.32
C TRP A 119 -7.45 6.92 11.22
N LEU A 120 -7.37 6.02 12.19
CA LEU A 120 -6.40 4.91 12.20
C LEU A 120 -7.09 3.54 12.15
N ILE A 121 -8.01 3.27 13.07
CA ILE A 121 -8.59 1.93 13.25
C ILE A 121 -9.59 1.58 12.12
N THR A 122 -10.39 2.54 11.68
CA THR A 122 -11.32 2.35 10.54
C THR A 122 -10.57 2.00 9.25
N PRO A 123 -9.59 2.80 8.77
CA PRO A 123 -8.82 2.43 7.57
C PRO A 123 -7.98 1.17 7.77
N LEU A 124 -7.45 0.92 8.98
CA LEU A 124 -6.76 -0.34 9.28
C LEU A 124 -7.70 -1.54 9.14
N SER A 125 -8.94 -1.43 9.61
CA SER A 125 -9.96 -2.48 9.47
C SER A 125 -10.29 -2.76 7.99
N ALA A 126 -10.40 -1.70 7.19
CA ALA A 126 -10.59 -1.81 5.74
C ALA A 126 -9.39 -2.49 5.06
N LEU A 127 -8.16 -2.11 5.42
CA LEU A 127 -6.93 -2.70 4.90
C LEU A 127 -6.78 -4.17 5.31
N ALA A 128 -7.13 -4.52 6.56
CA ALA A 128 -7.12 -5.90 7.05
C ALA A 128 -8.12 -6.78 6.31
N ALA A 129 -9.36 -6.29 6.10
CA ALA A 129 -10.35 -6.99 5.29
C ALA A 129 -9.89 -7.15 3.84
N TRP A 130 -9.27 -6.11 3.26
CA TRP A 130 -8.73 -6.18 1.90
C TRP A 130 -7.57 -7.17 1.79
N ALA A 131 -6.67 -7.21 2.78
CA ALA A 131 -5.59 -8.17 2.85
C ALA A 131 -6.10 -9.61 2.99
N LEU A 132 -7.14 -9.84 3.79
CA LEU A 132 -7.80 -11.14 3.93
C LEU A 132 -8.44 -11.60 2.60
N VAL A 133 -9.11 -10.69 1.89
CA VAL A 133 -9.68 -10.98 0.58
C VAL A 133 -8.59 -11.30 -0.45
N LEU A 134 -7.52 -10.50 -0.54
CA LEU A 134 -6.47 -10.71 -1.54
C LEU A 134 -5.55 -11.89 -1.22
N GLY A 135 -5.29 -12.13 0.08
CA GLY A 135 -4.37 -13.15 0.58
C GLY A 135 -5.04 -14.50 0.88
N TYR A 136 -6.37 -14.58 0.90
CA TYR A 136 -7.07 -15.83 1.18
C TYR A 136 -8.35 -15.99 0.36
N GLU A 137 -9.38 -15.19 0.62
CA GLU A 137 -10.74 -15.49 0.14
C GLU A 137 -10.93 -15.36 -1.37
N GLY A 138 -10.38 -14.31 -1.99
CA GLY A 138 -10.52 -14.07 -3.43
C GLY A 138 -9.91 -15.19 -4.27
N PRO A 139 -8.64 -15.57 -4.03
CA PRO A 139 -8.04 -16.74 -4.67
C PRO A 139 -8.82 -18.04 -4.39
N GLU A 140 -9.34 -18.23 -3.18
CA GLU A 140 -10.13 -19.40 -2.82
C GLU A 140 -11.47 -19.46 -3.57
N LEU A 141 -12.18 -18.33 -3.66
CA LEU A 141 -13.41 -18.22 -4.44
C LEU A 141 -13.18 -18.53 -5.91
N ARG A 142 -12.10 -18.01 -6.50
CA ARG A 142 -11.73 -18.33 -7.89
C ARG A 142 -11.39 -19.81 -8.07
N ARG A 143 -10.72 -20.44 -7.11
CA ARG A 143 -10.42 -21.87 -7.14
C ARG A 143 -11.69 -22.74 -7.10
N ARG A 144 -12.67 -22.34 -6.28
CA ARG A 144 -13.89 -23.12 -6.05
C ARG A 144 -14.97 -22.90 -7.11
N PHE A 145 -15.14 -21.67 -7.58
CA PHE A 145 -16.25 -21.27 -8.43
C PHE A 145 -15.83 -20.72 -9.80
N GLY A 146 -14.53 -20.62 -10.08
CA GLY A 146 -14.03 -20.03 -11.32
C GLY A 146 -14.17 -18.51 -11.38
N VAL A 147 -14.19 -17.96 -12.59
CA VAL A 147 -14.39 -16.52 -12.81
C VAL A 147 -15.89 -16.21 -12.68
N PRO A 148 -16.29 -15.25 -11.82
CA PRO A 148 -17.69 -14.89 -11.67
C PRO A 148 -18.30 -14.47 -13.01
N GLN A 149 -19.45 -15.06 -13.36
CA GLN A 149 -20.13 -14.74 -14.60
C GLN A 149 -20.72 -13.33 -14.59
N CYS A 150 -21.20 -12.85 -13.43
CA CYS A 150 -21.77 -11.52 -13.23
C CYS A 150 -20.88 -10.65 -12.32
N ALA A 151 -20.62 -9.42 -12.73
CA ALA A 151 -19.90 -8.44 -11.92
C ALA A 151 -20.88 -7.65 -11.04
N PRO A 152 -20.56 -7.40 -9.76
CA PRO A 152 -21.37 -6.54 -8.91
C PRO A 152 -21.59 -5.15 -9.52
N TRP A 153 -22.64 -4.46 -9.09
CA TRP A 153 -22.96 -3.11 -9.54
C TRP A 153 -21.81 -2.13 -9.22
N PHE A 154 -21.23 -2.23 -8.02
CA PHE A 154 -20.04 -1.48 -7.62
C PHE A 154 -18.75 -2.20 -8.05
N ALA A 155 -18.62 -2.45 -9.34
CA ALA A 155 -17.42 -2.98 -9.98
C ALA A 155 -17.16 -2.24 -11.30
N PRO A 156 -15.91 -2.24 -11.81
CA PRO A 156 -15.63 -1.71 -13.14
C PRO A 156 -16.52 -2.37 -14.20
N PRO A 157 -16.99 -1.62 -15.22
CA PRO A 157 -17.75 -2.18 -16.33
C PRO A 157 -17.04 -3.35 -17.00
N ARG A 158 -17.80 -4.24 -17.65
CA ARG A 158 -17.21 -5.29 -18.47
C ARG A 158 -16.45 -4.67 -19.65
N GLY A 159 -15.34 -5.31 -20.03
CA GLY A 159 -14.61 -4.94 -21.25
C GLY A 159 -15.39 -5.33 -22.50
N GLY A 160 -15.05 -4.70 -23.62
CA GLY A 160 -15.67 -4.92 -24.92
C GLY A 160 -15.48 -3.73 -25.86
N THR A 161 -15.54 -4.02 -27.16
CA THR A 161 -15.47 -3.02 -28.23
C THR A 161 -16.78 -2.28 -28.44
N ASP A 162 -17.89 -2.83 -27.93
CA ASP A 162 -19.23 -2.27 -28.10
C ASP A 162 -19.40 -0.92 -27.40
N ARG A 163 -20.28 -0.10 -27.96
CA ARG A 163 -20.67 1.18 -27.36
C ARG A 163 -21.41 0.93 -26.04
N PRO A 164 -20.98 1.55 -24.92
CA PRO A 164 -21.60 1.32 -23.63
C PRO A 164 -23.02 1.91 -23.60
N GLY A 165 -23.96 1.18 -23.01
CA GLY A 165 -25.35 1.61 -22.88
C GLY A 165 -25.51 2.78 -21.90
N ARG A 166 -26.69 3.43 -21.91
CA ARG A 166 -26.98 4.57 -21.01
C ARG A 166 -26.84 4.20 -19.53
N ARG A 167 -27.31 3.01 -19.16
CA ARG A 167 -27.22 2.49 -17.78
C ARG A 167 -25.76 2.29 -17.34
N ASP A 168 -24.91 1.74 -18.21
CA ASP A 168 -23.49 1.52 -17.90
C ASP A 168 -22.74 2.84 -17.70
N ARG A 169 -23.05 3.86 -18.50
CA ARG A 169 -22.45 5.21 -18.38
C ARG A 169 -22.87 5.89 -17.07
N LEU A 170 -24.16 5.88 -16.74
CA LEU A 170 -24.66 6.46 -15.49
C LEU A 170 -24.06 5.76 -14.26
N ARG A 171 -24.03 4.42 -14.29
CA ARG A 171 -23.35 3.63 -13.27
C ARG A 171 -21.87 3.99 -13.18
N ALA A 172 -21.17 4.07 -14.31
CA ALA A 172 -19.75 4.44 -14.36
C ALA A 172 -19.49 5.84 -13.78
N CYS A 173 -20.38 6.81 -13.99
CA CYS A 173 -20.30 8.12 -13.35
C CYS A 173 -20.37 7.99 -11.82
N VAL A 174 -21.37 7.29 -11.29
CA VAL A 174 -21.54 7.16 -9.83
C VAL A 174 -20.33 6.47 -9.19
N ILE A 175 -19.84 5.37 -9.77
CA ILE A 175 -18.72 4.62 -9.20
C ILE A 175 -17.38 5.34 -9.35
N ALA A 176 -17.18 6.14 -10.42
CA ALA A 176 -15.94 6.89 -10.62
C ALA A 176 -15.86 8.14 -9.74
N PHE A 177 -16.93 8.95 -9.72
CA PHE A 177 -16.92 10.25 -9.03
C PHE A 177 -17.40 10.16 -7.58
N GLY A 178 -18.34 9.28 -7.24
CA GLY A 178 -18.96 9.23 -5.92
C GLY A 178 -17.97 9.06 -4.76
N PRO A 179 -17.13 8.01 -4.76
CA PRO A 179 -16.14 7.78 -3.70
C PRO A 179 -15.12 8.92 -3.59
N TRP A 180 -14.66 9.43 -4.74
CA TRP A 180 -13.73 10.55 -4.77
C TRP A 180 -14.37 11.82 -4.20
N ALA A 181 -15.60 12.16 -4.61
CA ALA A 181 -16.30 13.35 -4.13
C ALA A 181 -16.55 13.30 -2.62
N LEU A 182 -16.90 12.12 -2.09
CA LEU A 182 -17.04 11.92 -0.65
C LEU A 182 -15.72 12.14 0.10
N ALA A 183 -14.63 11.56 -0.40
CA ALA A 183 -13.30 11.74 0.20
C ALA A 183 -12.82 13.20 0.09
N ALA A 184 -12.97 13.82 -1.08
CA ALA A 184 -12.61 15.22 -1.33
C ALA A 184 -13.40 16.16 -0.42
N TRP A 185 -14.71 15.96 -0.29
CA TRP A 185 -15.59 16.72 0.60
C TRP A 185 -15.20 16.57 2.09
N MET A 186 -14.78 15.37 2.49
CA MET A 186 -14.38 15.10 3.87
C MET A 186 -13.03 15.77 4.17
N PHE A 187 -12.05 15.58 3.30
CA PHE A 187 -10.72 16.16 3.46
C PHE A 187 -10.73 17.68 3.30
N SER A 188 -11.55 18.26 2.42
CA SER A 188 -11.58 19.72 2.24
C SER A 188 -12.05 20.49 3.48
N ARG A 189 -12.73 19.81 4.43
CA ARG A 189 -13.12 20.37 5.74
C ARG A 189 -12.06 20.22 6.81
N MET A 190 -11.04 19.41 6.58
CA MET A 190 -9.96 19.22 7.55
C MET A 190 -8.95 20.37 7.43
N PRO A 191 -8.38 20.81 8.55
CA PRO A 191 -7.30 21.79 8.51
C PRO A 191 -6.11 21.22 7.75
N ALA A 192 -5.31 22.10 7.13
CA ALA A 192 -4.12 21.69 6.40
C ALA A 192 -3.24 20.76 7.26
N PRO A 193 -2.72 19.65 6.70
CA PRO A 193 -1.87 18.74 7.45
C PRO A 193 -0.65 19.46 8.04
N GLN A 194 -0.27 19.13 9.28
CA GLN A 194 0.94 19.67 9.90
C GLN A 194 2.18 19.35 9.05
N TYR A 195 3.12 20.29 8.98
CA TYR A 195 4.34 20.19 8.17
C TYR A 195 4.08 20.00 6.67
N ALA A 196 2.94 20.50 6.17
CA ALA A 196 2.75 20.64 4.74
C ALA A 196 3.86 21.53 4.16
N ALA A 197 4.43 21.10 3.03
CA ALA A 197 5.40 21.92 2.32
C ALA A 197 4.71 23.20 1.82
N ASP A 198 5.08 24.33 2.40
CA ASP A 198 4.64 25.64 1.94
C ASP A 198 5.45 26.07 0.71
N GLY A 199 4.81 26.77 -0.22
CA GLY A 199 5.53 27.39 -1.35
C GLY A 199 5.68 26.51 -2.59
N LEU A 200 4.69 25.68 -2.91
CA LEU A 200 4.63 25.01 -4.23
C LEU A 200 4.61 25.98 -5.42
N ARG A 201 4.15 27.22 -5.21
CA ARG A 201 4.20 28.27 -6.23
C ARG A 201 5.58 28.86 -6.30
N THR A 202 6.12 28.92 -7.50
CA THR A 202 7.38 29.60 -7.78
C THR A 202 7.19 31.12 -7.75
N THR A 203 8.29 31.85 -7.61
CA THR A 203 8.28 33.33 -7.63
C THR A 203 7.72 33.90 -8.92
N TRP A 204 7.97 33.24 -10.06
CA TRP A 204 7.42 33.65 -11.36
C TRP A 204 5.91 33.40 -11.46
N GLU A 205 5.41 32.33 -10.84
CA GLU A 205 3.99 32.00 -10.84
C GLU A 205 3.19 33.00 -10.01
N LEU A 206 3.76 33.47 -8.89
CA LEU A 206 3.18 34.53 -8.07
C LEU A 206 3.14 35.89 -8.78
N ALA A 207 3.97 36.10 -9.80
CA ALA A 207 3.99 37.32 -10.60
C ALA A 207 2.97 37.31 -11.76
N LEU A 208 2.27 36.19 -12.01
CA LEU A 208 1.28 36.12 -13.07
C LEU A 208 0.03 36.96 -12.73
N PRO A 209 -0.55 37.70 -13.70
CA PRO A 209 -1.82 38.37 -13.50
C PRO A 209 -2.94 37.34 -13.26
N ARG A 210 -3.74 37.52 -12.21
CA ARG A 210 -4.78 36.56 -11.82
C ARG A 210 -6.11 36.95 -12.45
N HIS A 211 -6.35 36.48 -13.67
CA HIS A 211 -7.53 36.93 -14.40
C HIS A 211 -8.83 36.31 -13.88
N ALA A 212 -9.77 37.13 -13.42
CA ALA A 212 -11.09 36.66 -12.96
C ALA A 212 -11.88 35.89 -14.05
N TRP A 213 -11.73 36.26 -15.33
CA TRP A 213 -12.40 35.53 -16.42
C TRP A 213 -11.94 34.07 -16.54
N ALA A 214 -10.71 33.76 -16.12
CA ALA A 214 -10.13 32.42 -16.20
C ALA A 214 -10.88 31.42 -15.30
N VAL A 215 -11.55 31.89 -14.25
CA VAL A 215 -12.40 31.06 -13.38
C VAL A 215 -13.53 30.41 -14.19
N TRP A 216 -14.12 31.13 -15.15
CA TRP A 216 -15.19 30.59 -16.00
C TRP A 216 -14.71 29.43 -16.85
N VAL A 217 -13.56 29.58 -17.52
CA VAL A 217 -12.97 28.49 -18.31
C VAL A 217 -12.55 27.33 -17.40
N GLY A 218 -11.94 27.62 -16.24
CA GLY A 218 -11.58 26.61 -15.24
C GLY A 218 -12.78 25.83 -14.69
N SER A 219 -13.97 26.44 -14.64
CA SER A 219 -15.22 25.80 -14.19
C SER A 219 -15.77 24.77 -15.18
N LEU A 220 -15.37 24.84 -16.46
CA LEU A 220 -15.72 23.82 -17.46
C LEU A 220 -15.21 22.43 -17.09
N ALA A 221 -14.28 22.32 -16.15
CA ALA A 221 -13.87 21.05 -15.54
C ALA A 221 -15.07 20.21 -15.05
N PHE A 222 -16.09 20.84 -14.47
CA PHE A 222 -17.29 20.16 -13.96
C PHE A 222 -18.14 19.53 -15.06
N ALA A 223 -18.08 20.06 -16.28
CA ALA A 223 -18.74 19.48 -17.45
C ALA A 223 -17.82 18.48 -18.17
N MET A 224 -16.54 18.79 -18.28
CA MET A 224 -15.54 17.97 -18.98
C MET A 224 -15.31 16.62 -18.29
N ALA A 225 -15.24 16.60 -16.95
CA ALA A 225 -15.03 15.40 -16.16
C ALA A 225 -16.09 14.30 -16.46
N PRO A 226 -17.40 14.56 -16.29
CA PRO A 226 -18.42 13.56 -16.63
C PRO A 226 -18.51 13.30 -18.14
N ALA A 227 -18.17 14.24 -19.01
CA ALA A 227 -18.17 14.03 -20.47
C ALA A 227 -17.26 12.86 -20.88
N GLY A 228 -16.11 12.67 -20.23
CA GLY A 228 -15.20 11.53 -20.47
C GLY A 228 -15.88 10.17 -20.29
N VAL A 229 -16.82 10.06 -19.36
CA VAL A 229 -17.61 8.85 -19.08
C VAL A 229 -18.81 8.75 -20.01
N LEU A 230 -19.56 9.85 -20.13
CA LEU A 230 -20.82 9.90 -20.87
C LEU A 230 -20.63 9.76 -22.38
N LEU A 231 -19.48 10.17 -22.91
CA LEU A 231 -19.15 10.11 -24.34
C LEU A 231 -18.09 9.04 -24.65
N ALA A 232 -17.77 8.15 -23.70
CA ALA A 232 -16.82 7.06 -23.91
C ALA A 232 -17.23 6.21 -25.14
N PRO A 233 -16.34 6.04 -26.13
CA PRO A 233 -16.72 5.43 -27.41
C PRO A 233 -16.84 3.90 -27.35
N SER A 234 -16.25 3.25 -26.34
CA SER A 234 -16.31 1.81 -26.14
C SER A 234 -16.35 1.42 -24.67
N SER A 235 -16.85 0.22 -24.38
CA SER A 235 -16.91 -0.35 -23.03
C SER A 235 -15.53 -0.54 -22.42
N ASP A 236 -14.51 -0.89 -23.22
CA ASP A 236 -13.11 -0.94 -22.78
C ASP A 236 -12.58 0.40 -22.30
N ARG A 237 -12.89 1.49 -23.01
CA ARG A 237 -12.47 2.83 -22.58
C ARG A 237 -13.21 3.28 -21.33
N LEU A 238 -14.51 2.98 -21.23
CA LEU A 238 -15.29 3.24 -20.03
C LEU A 238 -14.72 2.48 -18.81
N ARG A 239 -14.41 1.19 -18.99
CA ARG A 239 -13.76 0.36 -17.97
C ARG A 239 -12.39 0.91 -17.57
N ARG A 240 -11.58 1.32 -18.55
CA ARG A 240 -10.27 1.93 -18.31
C ARG A 240 -10.39 3.25 -17.55
N PHE A 241 -11.35 4.09 -17.90
CA PHE A 241 -11.64 5.33 -17.18
C PHE A 241 -11.96 5.04 -15.71
N VAL A 242 -12.87 4.12 -15.42
CA VAL A 242 -13.25 3.78 -14.04
C VAL A 242 -12.06 3.21 -13.25
N ARG A 243 -11.26 2.31 -13.86
CA ARG A 243 -10.04 1.77 -13.22
C ARG A 243 -9.06 2.90 -12.89
N ALA A 244 -8.78 3.76 -13.86
CA ALA A 244 -7.86 4.88 -13.71
C ALA A 244 -8.36 5.93 -12.71
N ALA A 245 -9.67 6.19 -12.67
CA ALA A 245 -10.32 7.03 -11.69
C ALA A 245 -10.09 6.52 -10.27
N TRP A 246 -10.30 5.22 -10.02
CA TRP A 246 -10.08 4.60 -8.71
C TRP A 246 -8.61 4.62 -8.31
N THR A 247 -7.71 4.17 -9.19
CA THR A 247 -6.27 4.12 -8.87
C THR A 247 -5.68 5.51 -8.73
N GLY A 248 -6.08 6.46 -9.58
CA GLY A 248 -5.61 7.84 -9.54
C GLY A 248 -6.15 8.61 -8.34
N SER A 249 -7.39 8.37 -7.93
CA SER A 249 -7.94 8.94 -6.69
C SER A 249 -7.20 8.39 -5.46
N ALA A 250 -7.00 7.07 -5.39
CA ALA A 250 -6.27 6.44 -4.29
C ALA A 250 -4.82 6.93 -4.22
N LEU A 251 -4.13 7.00 -5.35
CA LEU A 251 -2.75 7.51 -5.43
C LEU A 251 -2.69 9.01 -5.09
N GLY A 252 -3.61 9.81 -5.61
CA GLY A 252 -3.66 11.25 -5.36
C GLY A 252 -3.87 11.57 -3.89
N PHE A 253 -4.87 10.94 -3.24
CA PHE A 253 -5.10 11.13 -1.81
C PHE A 253 -3.94 10.57 -0.97
N PHE A 254 -3.33 9.46 -1.37
CA PHE A 254 -2.17 8.92 -0.68
C PHE A 254 -0.97 9.89 -0.74
N VAL A 255 -0.64 10.42 -1.92
CA VAL A 255 0.44 11.42 -2.09
C VAL A 255 0.15 12.65 -1.25
N MET A 256 -1.08 13.15 -1.30
CA MET A 256 -1.52 14.31 -0.52
C MET A 256 -1.38 14.11 0.99
N LEU A 257 -1.64 12.91 1.52
CA LEU A 257 -1.54 12.62 2.95
C LEU A 257 -0.10 12.30 3.40
N ALA A 258 0.67 11.61 2.56
CA ALA A 258 2.03 11.20 2.86
C ALA A 258 3.05 12.33 2.65
N LEU A 259 2.83 13.17 1.64
CA LEU A 259 3.68 14.29 1.23
C LEU A 259 2.82 15.56 1.09
N PRO A 260 2.25 16.05 2.20
CA PRO A 260 1.32 17.17 2.15
C PRO A 260 2.03 18.42 1.66
N ALA A 261 1.33 19.20 0.85
CA ALA A 261 1.81 20.46 0.35
C ALA A 261 0.65 21.46 0.29
N SER A 262 0.89 22.66 0.80
CA SER A 262 -0.09 23.73 0.91
C SER A 262 0.27 24.85 -0.06
N SER A 263 -0.75 25.38 -0.73
CA SER A 263 -0.66 26.63 -1.45
C SER A 263 -1.91 27.44 -1.15
N PRO A 264 -1.77 28.63 -0.54
CA PRO A 264 -2.89 29.55 -0.41
C PRO A 264 -3.54 29.76 -1.77
N LEU A 265 -4.86 29.90 -1.78
CA LEU A 265 -5.65 30.17 -3.00
C LEU A 265 -5.80 31.69 -3.15
N PRO A 266 -4.86 32.40 -3.82
CA PRO A 266 -4.98 33.82 -4.03
C PRO A 266 -6.30 34.15 -4.73
N ALA A 267 -7.01 35.17 -4.24
CA ALA A 267 -8.19 35.68 -4.92
C ALA A 267 -7.83 36.15 -6.35
N PRO A 268 -8.70 35.91 -7.35
CA PRO A 268 -8.54 36.50 -8.67
C PRO A 268 -8.55 38.03 -8.61
N ASP A 269 -7.81 38.68 -9.50
CA ASP A 269 -7.78 40.14 -9.63
C ASP A 269 -9.08 40.62 -10.31
N GLY A 270 -9.77 41.58 -9.68
CA GLY A 270 -10.97 42.25 -10.22
C GLY A 270 -12.32 41.56 -9.91
N ALA A 271 -13.42 42.30 -10.12
CA ALA A 271 -14.78 41.93 -9.69
C ALA A 271 -15.57 41.02 -10.66
N ALA A 272 -14.93 40.45 -11.69
CA ALA A 272 -15.65 39.86 -12.83
C ALA A 272 -16.08 38.39 -12.67
N ALA A 273 -15.47 37.62 -11.77
CA ALA A 273 -15.95 36.28 -11.42
C ALA A 273 -16.98 36.44 -10.29
N PRO A 274 -18.21 35.93 -10.42
CA PRO A 274 -19.14 35.95 -9.31
C PRO A 274 -18.53 35.19 -8.13
N SER A 275 -18.57 35.77 -6.93
CA SER A 275 -18.06 35.12 -5.71
C SER A 275 -18.64 33.73 -5.49
N TRP A 276 -19.88 33.49 -5.95
CA TRP A 276 -20.53 32.18 -5.93
C TRP A 276 -19.82 31.13 -6.81
N LEU A 277 -19.24 31.52 -7.96
CA LEU A 277 -18.54 30.60 -8.85
C LEU A 277 -17.19 30.20 -8.26
N VAL A 278 -16.47 31.14 -7.65
CA VAL A 278 -15.23 30.84 -6.90
C VAL A 278 -15.55 29.91 -5.72
N ALA A 279 -16.61 30.19 -4.95
CA ALA A 279 -17.06 29.33 -3.86
C ALA A 279 -17.48 27.93 -4.35
N ALA A 280 -18.24 27.83 -5.44
CA ALA A 280 -18.67 26.55 -6.01
C ALA A 280 -17.49 25.74 -6.56
N THR A 281 -16.53 26.41 -7.20
CA THR A 281 -15.32 25.76 -7.74
C THR A 281 -14.37 25.28 -6.63
N GLY A 282 -14.40 25.90 -5.45
CA GLY A 282 -13.63 25.50 -4.27
C GLY A 282 -14.34 24.52 -3.32
N ALA A 283 -15.61 24.18 -3.53
CA ALA A 283 -16.38 23.37 -2.57
C ALA A 283 -15.85 21.93 -2.35
N LEU A 284 -15.15 21.38 -3.34
CA LEU A 284 -14.47 20.08 -3.29
C LEU A 284 -12.94 20.21 -3.39
N ASP A 285 -12.42 21.38 -3.04
CA ASP A 285 -11.01 21.73 -3.10
C ASP A 285 -10.54 22.24 -1.74
N ALA A 286 -9.23 22.25 -1.51
CA ALA A 286 -8.62 22.83 -0.32
C ALA A 286 -7.23 23.34 -0.65
N GLU A 287 -6.71 24.27 0.17
CA GLU A 287 -5.36 24.82 -0.01
C GLU A 287 -4.27 23.74 -0.04
N TRP A 288 -4.54 22.61 0.61
CA TRP A 288 -3.63 21.48 0.70
C TRP A 288 -3.91 20.36 -0.33
N PHE A 289 -4.87 20.57 -1.26
CA PHE A 289 -5.04 19.76 -2.48
C PHE A 289 -4.10 20.25 -3.61
N ALA A 290 -2.98 20.85 -3.23
CA ALA A 290 -2.06 21.48 -4.17
C ALA A 290 -1.20 20.48 -4.95
N LEU A 291 -1.05 19.23 -4.48
CA LEU A 291 -0.26 18.19 -5.15
C LEU A 291 -0.80 16.77 -4.88
N PRO A 292 -1.35 16.07 -5.89
CA PRO A 292 -1.66 16.52 -7.25
C PRO A 292 -3.00 17.27 -7.35
N SER A 293 -3.16 18.08 -8.40
CA SER A 293 -4.45 18.72 -8.71
C SER A 293 -5.47 17.70 -9.21
N PHE A 294 -6.52 17.43 -8.42
CA PHE A 294 -7.62 16.55 -8.85
C PHE A 294 -8.39 17.11 -10.04
N ARG A 295 -8.50 18.44 -10.16
CA ARG A 295 -9.14 19.09 -11.32
C ARG A 295 -8.40 18.74 -12.61
N ALA A 296 -7.08 18.91 -12.64
CA ALA A 296 -6.26 18.56 -13.78
C ALA A 296 -6.32 17.05 -14.07
N PHE A 297 -6.28 16.22 -13.03
CA PHE A 297 -6.43 14.77 -13.13
C PHE A 297 -7.72 14.36 -13.88
N TRP A 298 -8.89 14.84 -13.44
CA TRP A 298 -10.18 14.47 -14.04
C TRP A 298 -10.35 14.95 -15.48
N VAL A 299 -9.87 16.15 -15.76
CA VAL A 299 -9.93 16.76 -17.10
C VAL A 299 -9.02 16.02 -18.07
N MET A 300 -7.78 15.72 -17.66
CA MET A 300 -6.83 14.93 -18.44
C MET A 300 -7.36 13.52 -18.69
N LEU A 301 -7.92 12.87 -17.66
CA LEU A 301 -8.51 11.54 -17.79
C LEU A 301 -9.67 11.52 -18.81
N SER A 302 -10.45 12.59 -18.85
CA SER A 302 -11.55 12.75 -19.80
C SER A 302 -11.03 12.97 -21.22
N ALA A 303 -10.02 13.81 -21.42
CA ALA A 303 -9.37 13.98 -22.73
C ALA A 303 -8.79 12.65 -23.25
N LEU A 304 -8.14 11.87 -22.38
CA LEU A 304 -7.63 10.55 -22.71
C LEU A 304 -8.75 9.58 -23.13
N ALA A 305 -9.90 9.60 -22.47
CA ALA A 305 -11.05 8.78 -22.86
C ALA A 305 -11.66 9.18 -24.20
N LEU A 306 -11.76 10.48 -24.47
CA LEU A 306 -12.36 11.04 -25.68
C LEU A 306 -11.41 11.05 -26.88
N SER A 307 -10.11 10.76 -26.69
CA SER A 307 -9.11 10.71 -27.76
C SER A 307 -9.38 9.71 -28.90
N ALA A 308 -10.30 8.75 -28.73
CA ALA A 308 -10.73 7.83 -29.80
C ALA A 308 -11.99 8.29 -30.55
N LEU A 309 -12.55 9.45 -30.22
CA LEU A 309 -13.59 10.06 -31.05
C LEU A 309 -12.99 10.55 -32.37
N ALA A 310 -13.87 10.98 -33.29
CA ALA A 310 -13.44 11.60 -34.54
C ALA A 310 -12.46 12.76 -34.26
N CYS A 311 -11.48 12.93 -35.16
CA CYS A 311 -10.36 13.86 -34.98
C CYS A 311 -10.76 15.26 -34.46
N PRO A 312 -11.80 15.94 -35.01
CA PRO A 312 -12.21 17.26 -34.50
C PRO A 312 -12.65 17.24 -33.03
N LEU A 313 -13.38 16.20 -32.60
CA LEU A 313 -13.85 16.06 -31.22
C LEU A 313 -12.72 15.69 -30.26
N ALA A 314 -11.78 14.86 -30.71
CA ALA A 314 -10.59 14.55 -29.94
C ALA A 314 -9.71 15.81 -29.75
N LEU A 315 -9.49 16.59 -30.81
CA LEU A 315 -8.75 17.86 -30.74
C LEU A 315 -9.45 18.87 -29.82
N LEU A 316 -10.77 18.99 -29.91
CA LEU A 316 -11.55 19.85 -29.00
C LEU A 316 -11.39 19.41 -27.55
N ALA A 317 -11.45 18.12 -27.25
CA ALA A 317 -11.26 17.59 -25.89
C ALA A 317 -9.87 17.93 -25.33
N TRP A 318 -8.81 17.81 -26.14
CA TRP A 318 -7.45 18.20 -25.76
C TRP A 318 -7.29 19.71 -25.60
N ALA A 319 -7.86 20.50 -26.50
CA ALA A 319 -7.84 21.97 -26.42
C ALA A 319 -8.55 22.46 -25.16
N LEU A 320 -9.72 21.90 -24.83
CA LEU A 320 -10.44 22.18 -23.60
C LEU A 320 -9.63 21.78 -22.36
N ALA A 321 -8.99 20.61 -22.38
CA ALA A 321 -8.17 20.18 -21.26
C ALA A 321 -6.98 21.12 -21.00
N ALA A 322 -6.30 21.54 -22.06
CA ALA A 322 -5.22 22.53 -21.98
C ALA A 322 -5.74 23.88 -21.48
N ALA A 323 -6.86 24.38 -22.04
CA ALA A 323 -7.46 25.64 -21.64
C ALA A 323 -7.89 25.64 -20.17
N ILE A 324 -8.54 24.57 -19.69
CA ILE A 324 -8.94 24.41 -18.28
C ILE A 324 -7.71 24.37 -17.37
N GLY A 325 -6.67 23.61 -17.73
CA GLY A 325 -5.43 23.54 -16.95
C GLY A 325 -4.75 24.90 -16.82
N THR A 326 -4.53 25.58 -17.95
CA THR A 326 -3.92 26.92 -17.99
C THR A 326 -4.76 27.95 -17.24
N CYS A 327 -6.08 27.98 -17.44
CA CYS A 327 -6.96 28.91 -16.76
C CYS A 327 -7.10 28.63 -15.26
N SER A 328 -6.89 27.38 -14.82
CA SER A 328 -6.83 27.05 -13.39
C SER A 328 -5.59 27.62 -12.70
N VAL A 329 -4.46 27.72 -13.43
CA VAL A 329 -3.26 28.41 -12.95
C VAL A 329 -3.46 29.92 -12.99
N LEU A 330 -3.93 30.47 -14.13
CA LEU A 330 -4.15 31.91 -14.31
C LEU A 330 -5.23 32.49 -13.39
N SER A 331 -6.17 31.69 -12.90
CA SER A 331 -7.14 32.13 -11.89
C SER A 331 -6.60 32.13 -10.46
N GLY A 332 -5.39 31.60 -10.24
CA GLY A 332 -4.84 31.41 -8.91
C GLY A 332 -5.44 30.22 -8.14
N LEU A 333 -6.32 29.42 -8.77
CA LEU A 333 -6.98 28.28 -8.10
C LEU A 333 -6.09 27.04 -7.98
N GLN A 334 -5.06 26.92 -8.81
CA GLN A 334 -4.17 25.74 -8.82
C GLN A 334 -2.72 26.17 -9.03
N THR A 335 -1.80 25.31 -8.63
CA THR A 335 -0.36 25.51 -8.88
C THR A 335 0.06 24.83 -10.19
N VAL A 336 1.11 25.33 -10.83
CA VAL A 336 1.69 24.69 -12.03
C VAL A 336 2.16 23.26 -11.71
N ALA A 337 2.85 23.08 -10.58
CA ALA A 337 3.29 21.77 -10.09
C ALA A 337 2.09 20.82 -9.85
N GLY A 338 1.02 21.33 -9.25
CA GLY A 338 -0.21 20.58 -9.01
C GLY A 338 -0.88 20.12 -10.30
N VAL A 339 -1.02 21.00 -11.29
CA VAL A 339 -1.59 20.68 -12.60
C VAL A 339 -0.72 19.63 -13.31
N ALA A 340 0.60 19.82 -13.33
CA ALA A 340 1.54 18.86 -13.94
C ALA A 340 1.44 17.48 -13.28
N ALA A 341 1.42 17.42 -11.95
CA ALA A 341 1.29 16.17 -11.21
C ALA A 341 -0.09 15.50 -11.40
N GLY A 342 -1.16 16.29 -11.50
CA GLY A 342 -2.51 15.78 -11.81
C GLY A 342 -2.57 15.16 -13.20
N CYS A 343 -2.02 15.84 -14.21
CA CYS A 343 -1.89 15.32 -15.57
C CYS A 343 -1.03 14.04 -15.61
N ALA A 344 0.13 14.05 -14.95
CA ALA A 344 1.01 12.88 -14.88
C ALA A 344 0.32 11.68 -14.21
N THR A 345 -0.42 11.92 -13.13
CA THR A 345 -1.21 10.90 -12.42
C THR A 345 -2.27 10.29 -13.33
N ALA A 346 -2.99 11.12 -14.11
CA ALA A 346 -4.00 10.66 -15.05
C ALA A 346 -3.40 9.79 -16.17
N VAL A 347 -2.30 10.24 -16.79
CA VAL A 347 -1.59 9.49 -17.83
C VAL A 347 -1.07 8.15 -17.27
N LEU A 348 -0.42 8.17 -16.11
CA LEU A 348 0.09 6.97 -15.44
C LEU A 348 -1.03 5.95 -15.19
N CYS A 349 -2.14 6.39 -14.61
CA CYS A 349 -3.27 5.52 -14.26
C CYS A 349 -4.03 5.02 -15.49
N TRP A 350 -4.13 5.83 -16.56
CA TRP A 350 -4.72 5.41 -17.82
C TRP A 350 -3.90 4.31 -18.51
N HIS A 351 -2.57 4.38 -18.41
CA HIS A 351 -1.63 3.43 -19.01
C HIS A 351 -1.12 2.35 -18.04
N LEU A 352 -1.85 2.08 -16.95
CA LEU A 352 -1.39 1.17 -15.89
C LEU A 352 -0.99 -0.22 -16.41
N ASP A 353 -1.73 -0.79 -17.37
CA ASP A 353 -1.41 -2.10 -17.95
C ASP A 353 -0.08 -2.06 -18.75
N ALA A 354 0.20 -0.94 -19.44
CA ALA A 354 1.47 -0.74 -20.15
C ALA A 354 2.64 -0.51 -19.18
N VAL A 355 2.42 0.29 -18.14
CA VAL A 355 3.39 0.49 -17.05
C VAL A 355 3.74 -0.85 -16.40
N TRP A 356 2.72 -1.68 -16.12
CA TRP A 356 2.92 -3.02 -15.59
C TRP A 356 3.75 -3.90 -16.53
N ASN A 357 3.47 -3.89 -17.83
CA ASN A 357 4.26 -4.62 -18.82
C ASN A 357 5.73 -4.17 -18.85
N VAL A 358 5.99 -2.87 -18.78
CA VAL A 358 7.35 -2.32 -18.72
C VAL A 358 8.06 -2.80 -17.45
N LEU A 359 7.39 -2.71 -16.29
CA LEU A 359 7.94 -3.21 -15.02
C LEU A 359 8.25 -4.70 -15.10
N VAL A 360 7.33 -5.52 -15.62
CA VAL A 360 7.55 -6.95 -15.82
C VAL A 360 8.73 -7.20 -16.77
N GLY A 361 8.86 -6.42 -17.85
CA GLY A 361 10.00 -6.51 -18.77
C GLY A 361 11.34 -6.15 -18.12
N VAL A 362 11.38 -5.08 -17.31
CA VAL A 362 12.56 -4.69 -16.52
C VAL A 362 12.92 -5.78 -15.51
N GLY A 363 11.93 -6.27 -14.74
CA GLY A 363 12.15 -7.32 -13.77
C GLY A 363 12.57 -8.66 -14.41
N THR A 364 12.05 -8.98 -15.59
CA THR A 364 12.48 -10.14 -16.38
C THR A 364 13.94 -10.02 -16.81
N ARG A 365 14.36 -8.86 -17.33
CA ARG A 365 15.78 -8.60 -17.64
C ARG A 365 16.66 -8.71 -16.41
N LEU A 366 16.25 -8.13 -15.28
CA LEU A 366 16.98 -8.20 -14.03
C LEU A 366 17.04 -9.63 -13.46
N SER A 367 15.98 -10.42 -13.60
CA SER A 367 15.96 -11.81 -13.14
C SER A 367 16.87 -12.74 -13.95
N ASN A 368 17.24 -12.32 -15.15
CA ASN A 368 18.15 -13.03 -16.05
C ASN A 368 19.55 -12.39 -16.11
N SER A 369 19.85 -11.42 -15.23
CA SER A 369 21.14 -10.72 -15.21
C SER A 369 22.15 -11.32 -14.24
N TRP A 370 21.90 -12.53 -13.72
CA TRP A 370 22.82 -13.18 -12.79
C TRP A 370 24.23 -13.24 -13.39
N ALA A 371 25.19 -12.70 -12.66
CA ALA A 371 26.59 -12.69 -13.07
C ALA A 371 27.46 -12.75 -11.81
N ALA A 372 28.70 -13.22 -11.96
CA ALA A 372 29.63 -13.27 -10.84
C ALA A 372 31.07 -13.01 -11.26
N LEU A 373 31.80 -12.30 -10.42
CA LEU A 373 33.23 -12.09 -10.53
C LEU A 373 33.95 -13.13 -9.66
N ARG A 374 34.93 -13.84 -10.21
CA ARG A 374 35.73 -14.82 -9.47
C ARG A 374 37.15 -14.27 -9.27
N ILE A 375 37.57 -14.18 -8.00
CA ILE A 375 38.91 -13.77 -7.60
C ILE A 375 39.50 -14.92 -6.77
N GLY A 376 40.30 -15.77 -7.42
CA GLY A 376 40.85 -16.98 -6.80
C GLY A 376 39.75 -17.92 -6.26
N PRO A 377 39.75 -18.26 -4.96
CA PRO A 377 38.74 -19.12 -4.35
C PRO A 377 37.41 -18.40 -4.06
N VAL A 378 37.38 -17.06 -4.15
CA VAL A 378 36.23 -16.22 -3.82
C VAL A 378 35.43 -15.93 -5.08
N ARG A 379 34.10 -16.00 -4.97
CA ARG A 379 33.18 -15.55 -6.00
C ARG A 379 32.22 -14.51 -5.43
N ILE A 380 32.16 -13.36 -6.09
CA ILE A 380 31.29 -12.24 -5.77
C ILE A 380 30.16 -12.22 -6.79
N ILE A 381 28.93 -12.46 -6.35
CA ILE A 381 27.76 -12.45 -7.21
C ILE A 381 27.25 -11.01 -7.35
N ASN A 382 26.81 -10.58 -8.52
CA ASN A 382 26.42 -9.19 -8.81
C ASN A 382 25.27 -8.67 -7.91
N HIS A 383 24.45 -9.55 -7.35
CA HIS A 383 23.45 -9.16 -6.34
C HIS A 383 24.06 -8.71 -4.99
N PHE A 384 25.39 -8.68 -4.86
CA PHE A 384 26.13 -7.99 -3.82
C PHE A 384 25.72 -6.52 -3.72
N VAL A 385 25.63 -5.82 -4.86
CA VAL A 385 25.30 -4.39 -4.92
C VAL A 385 23.97 -4.11 -4.21
N TRP A 386 22.95 -4.94 -4.47
CA TRP A 386 21.63 -4.79 -3.85
C TRP A 386 21.64 -5.09 -2.35
N SER A 387 22.41 -6.08 -1.92
CA SER A 387 22.55 -6.41 -0.49
C SER A 387 23.25 -5.29 0.28
N PHE A 388 24.31 -4.75 -0.32
CA PHE A 388 25.06 -3.61 0.19
C PHE A 388 24.17 -2.37 0.29
N LEU A 389 23.52 -1.98 -0.81
CA LEU A 389 22.65 -0.80 -0.84
C LEU A 389 21.46 -0.94 0.13
N ALA A 390 20.85 -2.12 0.23
CA ALA A 390 19.72 -2.35 1.12
C ALA A 390 20.07 -2.09 2.60
N ALA A 391 21.19 -2.65 3.06
CA ALA A 391 21.65 -2.47 4.42
C ALA A 391 22.18 -1.05 4.66
N THR A 392 22.99 -0.50 3.75
CA THR A 392 23.52 0.87 3.87
C THR A 392 22.40 1.90 3.91
N CYS A 393 21.45 1.88 2.97
CA CYS A 393 20.39 2.89 2.90
C CYS A 393 19.45 2.81 4.10
N GLY A 394 19.01 1.61 4.51
CA GLY A 394 18.12 1.52 5.67
C GLY A 394 18.82 1.87 6.98
N MET A 395 20.13 1.59 7.09
CA MET A 395 20.90 1.97 8.26
C MET A 395 21.18 3.48 8.32
N LEU A 396 21.43 4.11 7.17
CA LEU A 396 21.51 5.58 7.07
C LEU A 396 20.21 6.24 7.54
N ILE A 397 19.06 5.67 7.16
CA ILE A 397 17.76 6.14 7.60
C ILE A 397 17.61 5.91 9.11
N ALA A 398 17.89 4.69 9.59
CA ALA A 398 17.77 4.36 11.00
C ALA A 398 18.60 5.29 11.89
N PHE A 399 19.88 5.49 11.57
CA PHE A 399 20.77 6.40 12.31
C PHE A 399 20.43 7.87 12.10
N GLY A 400 19.99 8.24 10.89
CA GLY A 400 19.54 9.61 10.61
C GLY A 400 18.43 10.02 11.57
N PHE A 401 17.44 9.14 11.74
CA PHE A 401 16.28 9.33 12.62
C PHE A 401 16.56 9.10 14.12
N SER A 402 17.41 8.13 14.48
CA SER A 402 17.69 7.83 15.90
C SER A 402 18.80 8.70 16.52
N GLY A 403 19.56 9.42 15.70
CA GLY A 403 20.62 10.33 16.13
C GLY A 403 21.95 9.64 16.47
N PRO A 404 23.06 10.41 16.53
CA PRO A 404 24.42 9.88 16.62
C PRO A 404 24.73 9.14 17.94
N ASP A 405 24.03 9.45 19.03
CA ASP A 405 24.26 8.84 20.35
C ASP A 405 23.88 7.36 20.38
N THR A 406 23.00 6.93 19.46
CA THR A 406 22.51 5.54 19.38
C THR A 406 23.38 4.64 18.47
N LEU A 407 24.44 5.20 17.86
CA LEU A 407 25.25 4.50 16.84
C LEU A 407 25.80 3.15 17.31
N GLY A 408 26.39 3.11 18.52
CA GLY A 408 26.98 1.90 19.08
C GLY A 408 25.93 0.81 19.33
N ALA A 409 24.82 1.19 19.98
CA ALA A 409 23.68 0.29 20.21
C ALA A 409 23.09 -0.23 18.89
N GLY A 410 22.93 0.64 17.89
CA GLY A 410 22.37 0.25 16.60
C GLY A 410 23.28 -0.69 15.80
N LEU A 411 24.61 -0.57 15.90
CA LEU A 411 25.52 -1.56 15.33
C LEU A 411 25.32 -2.95 15.97
N VAL A 412 25.19 -3.01 17.29
CA VAL A 412 24.93 -4.27 18.02
C VAL A 412 23.59 -4.87 17.60
N VAL A 413 22.54 -4.05 17.50
CA VAL A 413 21.21 -4.47 17.06
C VAL A 413 21.25 -5.03 15.63
N ALA A 414 21.92 -4.36 14.69
CA ALA A 414 22.01 -4.83 13.31
C ALA A 414 22.83 -6.11 13.17
N LEU A 415 23.95 -6.24 13.89
CA LEU A 415 24.75 -7.46 13.89
C LEU A 415 24.01 -8.63 14.52
N GLY A 416 23.34 -8.41 15.66
CA GLY A 416 22.51 -9.44 16.31
C GLY A 416 21.33 -9.87 15.45
N GLY A 417 20.67 -8.92 14.78
CA GLY A 417 19.66 -9.21 13.76
C GLY A 417 20.23 -10.02 12.60
N LEU A 418 21.41 -9.68 12.08
CA LEU A 418 22.03 -10.37 10.94
C LEU A 418 22.44 -11.82 11.29
N VAL A 419 23.00 -12.03 12.48
CA VAL A 419 23.30 -13.37 13.02
C VAL A 419 22.01 -14.19 13.13
N SER A 420 20.97 -13.62 13.73
CA SER A 420 19.67 -14.28 13.90
C SER A 420 18.98 -14.57 12.57
N ALA A 421 19.12 -13.70 11.58
CA ALA A 421 18.61 -13.88 10.23
C ALA A 421 19.24 -15.09 9.52
N GLY A 422 20.55 -15.27 9.68
CA GLY A 422 21.28 -16.43 9.17
C GLY A 422 20.89 -17.72 9.89
N ALA A 423 20.82 -17.69 11.23
CA ALA A 423 20.42 -18.84 12.04
C ALA A 423 18.99 -19.32 11.71
N TRP A 424 18.03 -18.39 11.68
CA TRP A 424 16.64 -18.65 11.34
C TRP A 424 16.47 -19.16 9.91
N GLY A 425 17.14 -18.49 8.95
CA GLY A 425 17.12 -18.91 7.56
C GLY A 425 17.62 -20.34 7.42
N TYR A 426 18.72 -20.69 8.11
CA TYR A 426 19.25 -22.05 8.08
C TYR A 426 18.32 -23.06 8.75
N TRP A 427 17.66 -22.71 9.85
CA TRP A 427 16.77 -23.64 10.55
C TRP A 427 15.48 -23.93 9.77
N LEU A 428 14.89 -22.93 9.11
CA LEU A 428 13.66 -23.10 8.32
C LEU A 428 13.90 -23.62 6.89
N GLU A 429 14.90 -23.08 6.21
CA GLU A 429 15.12 -23.29 4.76
C GLU A 429 16.49 -23.92 4.45
N GLY A 430 17.36 -24.06 5.45
CA GLY A 430 18.67 -24.69 5.32
C GLY A 430 18.62 -26.21 5.43
N GLY A 431 19.80 -26.84 5.32
CA GLY A 431 19.95 -28.30 5.40
C GLY A 431 19.79 -29.06 4.07
N GLY A 432 19.36 -28.39 2.99
CA GLY A 432 19.24 -28.96 1.64
C GLY A 432 20.21 -28.35 0.61
N ARG A 433 19.70 -28.03 -0.59
CA ARG A 433 20.48 -27.41 -1.69
C ARG A 433 20.91 -25.95 -1.43
N LEU A 434 20.44 -25.33 -0.34
CA LEU A 434 20.75 -23.95 0.04
C LEU A 434 21.66 -23.96 1.28
N SER A 435 22.92 -23.54 1.11
CA SER A 435 23.86 -23.62 2.23
C SER A 435 23.77 -22.44 3.20
N ARG A 436 23.36 -21.24 2.75
CA ARG A 436 23.37 -20.01 3.57
C ARG A 436 22.19 -19.05 3.28
N PRO A 437 20.93 -19.45 3.54
CA PRO A 437 19.77 -18.57 3.45
C PRO A 437 19.72 -17.57 4.63
N PHE A 438 19.09 -16.42 4.40
CA PHE A 438 18.84 -15.38 5.41
C PHE A 438 17.35 -15.04 5.41
N GLY A 439 16.72 -15.05 6.58
CA GLY A 439 15.28 -14.82 6.75
C GLY A 439 14.96 -13.49 7.44
N TYR A 440 13.94 -12.80 6.95
CA TYR A 440 13.43 -11.54 7.54
C TYR A 440 12.95 -11.73 8.99
N TYR A 441 12.14 -12.75 9.26
CA TYR A 441 11.62 -13.00 10.61
C TYR A 441 12.74 -13.29 11.61
N GLY A 442 13.82 -13.96 11.18
CA GLY A 442 15.01 -14.12 12.01
C GLY A 442 15.69 -12.80 12.34
N PHE A 443 15.81 -11.90 11.35
CA PHE A 443 16.32 -10.55 11.59
C PHE A 443 15.45 -9.80 12.59
N LEU A 444 14.13 -9.84 12.41
CA LEU A 444 13.17 -9.17 13.28
C LEU A 444 13.25 -9.70 14.72
N LEU A 445 13.24 -11.01 14.92
CA LEU A 445 13.36 -11.62 16.25
C LEU A 445 14.69 -11.27 16.92
N GLY A 446 15.80 -11.35 16.19
CA GLY A 446 17.12 -10.95 16.71
C GLY A 446 17.17 -9.47 17.09
N LEU A 447 16.66 -8.61 16.23
CA LEU A 447 16.56 -7.18 16.47
C LEU A 447 15.74 -6.88 17.72
N LEU A 448 14.54 -7.47 17.86
CA LEU A 448 13.68 -7.25 19.02
C LEU A 448 14.33 -7.76 20.30
N SER A 449 14.94 -8.95 20.28
CA SER A 449 15.64 -9.51 21.44
C SER A 449 16.81 -8.63 21.90
N VAL A 450 17.60 -8.10 20.96
CA VAL A 450 18.71 -7.20 21.31
C VAL A 450 18.18 -5.86 21.82
N LEU A 451 17.15 -5.29 21.20
CA LEU A 451 16.52 -4.06 21.70
C LEU A 451 15.97 -4.22 23.12
N MET A 452 15.30 -5.34 23.41
CA MET A 452 14.81 -5.65 24.76
C MET A 452 15.97 -5.78 25.76
N ALA A 453 17.02 -6.53 25.42
CA ALA A 453 18.19 -6.67 26.28
C ALA A 453 18.89 -5.32 26.55
N LEU A 454 19.00 -4.45 25.55
CA LEU A 454 19.58 -3.11 25.73
C LEU A 454 18.66 -2.19 26.55
N ALA A 455 17.34 -2.35 26.45
CA ALA A 455 16.38 -1.66 27.29
C ALA A 455 16.50 -2.09 28.76
N ASP A 456 16.65 -3.40 29.03
CA ASP A 456 16.87 -3.94 30.38
C ASP A 456 18.20 -3.45 30.98
N LEU A 457 19.20 -3.22 30.13
CA LEU A 457 20.48 -2.60 30.51
C LEU A 457 20.41 -1.07 30.60
N HIS A 458 19.22 -0.47 30.48
CA HIS A 458 18.97 0.97 30.59
C HIS A 458 19.82 1.82 29.62
N VAL A 459 20.13 1.27 28.44
CA VAL A 459 20.81 2.02 27.38
C VAL A 459 19.88 3.13 26.90
N ARG A 460 20.41 4.35 26.77
CA ARG A 460 19.61 5.52 26.35
C ARG A 460 19.28 5.44 24.85
N GLY A 461 18.12 5.98 24.48
CA GLY A 461 17.73 6.15 23.08
C GLY A 461 17.23 4.88 22.36
N ILE A 462 16.97 3.79 23.10
CA ILE A 462 16.51 2.51 22.50
C ILE A 462 15.15 2.64 21.81
N GLY A 463 14.23 3.44 22.34
CA GLY A 463 12.96 3.74 21.68
C GLY A 463 13.17 4.42 20.32
N ALA A 464 13.97 5.49 20.28
CA ALA A 464 14.31 6.19 19.03
C ALA A 464 15.03 5.25 18.03
N LEU A 465 15.88 4.36 18.52
CA LEU A 465 16.53 3.34 17.70
C LEU A 465 15.54 2.34 17.13
N ALA A 466 14.59 1.83 17.93
CA ALA A 466 13.54 0.92 17.48
C ALA A 466 12.69 1.56 16.38
N ALA A 467 12.27 2.82 16.57
CA ALA A 467 11.55 3.57 15.55
C ALA A 467 12.43 3.82 14.32
N GLY A 468 13.72 4.11 14.48
CA GLY A 468 14.66 4.32 13.38
C GLY A 468 14.79 3.08 12.50
N PHE A 469 14.93 1.89 13.10
CA PHE A 469 14.91 0.62 12.38
C PHE A 469 13.54 0.36 11.72
N ALA A 470 12.43 0.71 12.36
CA ALA A 470 11.11 0.62 11.75
C ALA A 470 10.96 1.54 10.52
N ALA A 471 11.53 2.76 10.57
CA ALA A 471 11.53 3.72 9.46
C ALA A 471 12.48 3.32 8.32
N GLY A 472 13.64 2.74 8.63
CA GLY A 472 14.62 2.25 7.64
C GLY A 472 14.28 0.87 7.05
N GLY A 473 13.56 0.05 7.80
CA GLY A 473 13.21 -1.33 7.45
C GLY A 473 12.54 -1.49 6.08
N PRO A 474 11.52 -0.70 5.73
CA PRO A 474 10.86 -0.80 4.43
C PRO A 474 11.80 -0.51 3.26
N VAL A 475 12.72 0.45 3.40
CA VAL A 475 13.73 0.75 2.37
C VAL A 475 14.72 -0.41 2.23
N THR A 476 15.22 -0.95 3.33
CA THR A 476 16.07 -2.15 3.31
C THR A 476 15.36 -3.32 2.63
N GLN A 477 14.09 -3.56 2.98
CA GLN A 477 13.32 -4.64 2.37
C GLN A 477 13.09 -4.41 0.88
N ALA A 478 12.67 -3.22 0.46
CA ALA A 478 12.42 -2.89 -0.94
C ALA A 478 13.68 -3.06 -1.81
N ILE A 479 14.82 -2.49 -1.40
CA ILE A 479 16.08 -2.66 -2.14
C ILE A 479 16.53 -4.13 -2.09
N GLY A 480 16.38 -4.79 -0.94
CA GLY A 480 16.69 -6.21 -0.75
C GLY A 480 15.87 -7.15 -1.65
N ARG A 481 14.70 -6.74 -2.13
CA ARG A 481 13.93 -7.51 -3.13
C ARG A 481 14.57 -7.50 -4.51
N LEU A 482 15.37 -6.50 -4.86
CA LEU A 482 16.13 -6.49 -6.12
C LEU A 482 17.22 -7.58 -6.12
N ARG A 483 17.85 -7.83 -4.96
CA ARG A 483 18.69 -9.02 -4.76
C ARG A 483 17.92 -10.30 -5.02
N CYS A 484 16.68 -10.38 -4.51
CA CYS A 484 15.82 -11.56 -4.69
C CYS A 484 15.42 -11.77 -6.15
N VAL A 485 15.19 -10.71 -6.92
CA VAL A 485 14.92 -10.78 -8.37
C VAL A 485 16.09 -11.42 -9.11
N VAL A 486 17.32 -10.94 -8.89
CA VAL A 486 18.53 -11.48 -9.54
C VAL A 486 18.84 -12.91 -9.09
N GLN A 487 18.68 -13.20 -7.79
CA GLN A 487 18.92 -14.54 -7.24
C GLN A 487 17.81 -15.55 -7.62
N GLY A 488 16.61 -15.07 -7.92
CA GLY A 488 15.43 -15.89 -8.18
C GLY A 488 14.74 -16.46 -6.93
N CYS A 489 15.02 -15.93 -5.74
CA CYS A 489 14.26 -16.30 -4.53
C CYS A 489 13.02 -15.41 -4.36
N CYS A 490 12.12 -15.81 -3.44
CA CYS A 490 10.88 -15.10 -3.15
C CYS A 490 9.98 -14.93 -4.38
N HIS A 491 10.05 -15.87 -5.33
CA HIS A 491 9.34 -15.82 -6.60
C HIS A 491 7.89 -16.28 -6.47
N GLY A 492 7.07 -15.87 -7.44
CA GLY A 492 5.68 -16.26 -7.51
C GLY A 492 5.48 -17.69 -7.98
N ARG A 493 4.26 -18.20 -7.79
CA ARG A 493 3.78 -19.39 -8.50
C ARG A 493 3.58 -19.08 -10.00
N PRO A 494 3.42 -20.10 -10.86
CA PRO A 494 3.07 -19.90 -12.26
C PRO A 494 1.80 -19.05 -12.41
N ILE A 495 1.81 -18.15 -13.38
CA ILE A 495 0.68 -17.28 -13.73
C ILE A 495 0.23 -17.55 -15.16
N SER A 496 -1.09 -17.70 -15.36
CA SER A 496 -1.71 -17.87 -16.67
C SER A 496 -2.56 -16.64 -17.03
N GLY A 497 -2.43 -16.15 -18.27
CA GLY A 497 -3.29 -15.08 -18.78
C GLY A 497 -2.94 -13.66 -18.29
N ALA A 498 -1.78 -13.47 -17.66
CA ALA A 498 -1.28 -12.15 -17.29
C ALA A 498 0.27 -12.11 -17.37
N PRO A 499 0.86 -10.91 -17.56
CA PRO A 499 2.32 -10.74 -17.59
C PRO A 499 2.97 -11.13 -16.27
N GLY A 500 4.03 -11.93 -16.34
CA GLY A 500 4.84 -12.37 -15.21
C GLY A 500 6.32 -12.45 -15.58
N PHE A 501 7.20 -12.64 -14.60
CA PHE A 501 8.63 -12.80 -14.87
C PHE A 501 8.89 -14.11 -15.59
N GLN A 502 9.62 -14.05 -16.71
CA GLN A 502 10.07 -15.22 -17.46
C GLN A 502 11.56 -15.45 -17.24
N VAL A 503 11.89 -16.40 -16.37
CA VAL A 503 13.28 -16.61 -15.94
C VAL A 503 13.86 -17.81 -16.67
N THR A 504 14.98 -17.62 -17.36
CA THR A 504 15.69 -18.64 -18.14
C THR A 504 17.12 -18.87 -17.63
N HIS A 505 17.69 -17.92 -16.89
CA HIS A 505 19.06 -18.03 -16.41
C HIS A 505 19.26 -19.25 -15.49
N ALA A 506 20.22 -20.13 -15.81
CA ALA A 506 20.41 -21.43 -15.14
C ALA A 506 20.78 -21.33 -13.65
N CYS A 507 21.51 -20.29 -13.23
CA CYS A 507 21.87 -20.06 -11.82
C CYS A 507 20.74 -19.45 -10.97
N SER A 508 19.63 -19.03 -11.59
CA SER A 508 18.49 -18.49 -10.85
C SER A 508 17.78 -19.60 -10.07
N ARG A 509 17.33 -19.33 -8.85
CA ARG A 509 16.59 -20.34 -8.07
C ARG A 509 15.25 -20.72 -8.72
N VAL A 510 14.66 -19.84 -9.53
CA VAL A 510 13.45 -20.15 -10.31
C VAL A 510 13.69 -21.32 -11.26
N THR A 511 14.87 -21.39 -11.90
CA THR A 511 15.24 -22.46 -12.82
C THR A 511 15.88 -23.64 -12.07
N ALA A 512 16.88 -23.38 -11.22
CA ALA A 512 17.69 -24.41 -10.57
C ALA A 512 16.98 -25.17 -9.42
N LEU A 513 16.03 -24.53 -8.74
CA LEU A 513 15.29 -25.14 -7.63
C LEU A 513 13.83 -25.43 -7.97
N ALA A 514 13.12 -24.45 -8.53
CA ALA A 514 11.69 -24.59 -8.79
C ALA A 514 11.38 -25.28 -10.13
N GLY A 515 12.34 -25.40 -11.05
CA GLY A 515 12.14 -26.03 -12.36
C GLY A 515 11.22 -25.24 -13.30
N LEU A 516 11.09 -23.92 -13.09
CA LEU A 516 10.15 -23.05 -13.82
C LEU A 516 10.85 -22.29 -14.96
N HIS A 517 11.71 -22.96 -15.72
CA HIS A 517 12.44 -22.34 -16.83
C HIS A 517 11.49 -21.84 -17.92
N GLY A 518 11.54 -20.54 -18.21
CA GLY A 518 10.71 -19.88 -19.22
C GLY A 518 9.22 -19.79 -18.87
N VAL A 519 8.81 -20.31 -17.71
CA VAL A 519 7.41 -20.26 -17.25
C VAL A 519 7.16 -18.89 -16.60
N PRO A 520 6.14 -18.13 -17.04
CA PRO A 520 5.78 -16.88 -16.38
C PRO A 520 5.37 -17.12 -14.92
N VAL A 521 6.00 -16.39 -13.99
CA VAL A 521 5.66 -16.43 -12.56
C VAL A 521 5.17 -15.07 -12.05
N TYR A 522 4.34 -15.06 -11.02
CA TYR A 522 3.95 -13.80 -10.36
C TYR A 522 5.22 -13.04 -9.90
N PRO A 523 5.33 -11.73 -10.20
CA PRO A 523 6.45 -10.90 -9.75
C PRO A 523 6.24 -10.45 -8.29
N THR A 524 6.14 -11.41 -7.37
CA THR A 524 5.90 -11.20 -5.93
C THR A 524 6.92 -10.27 -5.29
N GLN A 525 8.15 -10.25 -5.80
CA GLN A 525 9.18 -9.32 -5.35
C GLN A 525 8.76 -7.86 -5.57
N PHE A 526 8.08 -7.54 -6.69
CA PHE A 526 7.61 -6.19 -6.98
C PHE A 526 6.38 -5.81 -6.14
N TYR A 527 5.51 -6.77 -5.82
CA TYR A 527 4.44 -6.55 -4.84
C TYR A 527 5.02 -6.15 -3.48
N SER A 528 6.09 -6.84 -3.07
CA SER A 528 6.80 -6.56 -1.83
C SER A 528 7.49 -5.19 -1.84
N ILE A 529 8.08 -4.77 -2.97
CA ILE A 529 8.66 -3.42 -3.14
C ILE A 529 7.57 -2.36 -2.98
N GLY A 530 6.43 -2.53 -3.66
CA GLY A 530 5.31 -1.58 -3.57
C GLY A 530 4.74 -1.47 -2.15
N GLY A 531 4.50 -2.60 -1.49
CA GLY A 531 4.00 -2.63 -0.10
C GLY A 531 4.96 -1.94 0.87
N ASN A 532 6.27 -2.18 0.73
CA ASN A 532 7.27 -1.53 1.57
C ASN A 532 7.43 -0.03 1.26
N ALA A 533 7.33 0.40 0.00
CA ALA A 533 7.36 1.82 -0.34
C ALA A 533 6.18 2.57 0.32
N ILE A 534 4.97 2.01 0.26
CA ILE A 534 3.79 2.57 0.92
C ILE A 534 3.98 2.60 2.44
N ALA A 535 4.43 1.49 3.04
CA ALA A 535 4.66 1.43 4.49
C ALA A 535 5.71 2.46 4.94
N GLY A 536 6.83 2.59 4.23
CA GLY A 536 7.88 3.56 4.53
C GLY A 536 7.37 5.01 4.55
N LEU A 537 6.60 5.41 3.54
CA LEU A 537 6.00 6.74 3.47
C LEU A 537 5.02 7.02 4.62
N ILE A 538 4.20 6.03 5.00
CA ILE A 538 3.31 6.16 6.16
C ILE A 538 4.12 6.31 7.45
N LEU A 539 5.17 5.52 7.64
CA LEU A 539 6.00 5.56 8.84
C LEU A 539 6.77 6.88 8.96
N TRP A 540 7.31 7.39 7.86
CA TRP A 540 7.97 8.70 7.85
C TRP A 540 6.97 9.83 8.10
N ARG A 541 5.73 9.68 7.64
CA ARG A 541 4.66 10.63 7.97
C ARG A 541 4.30 10.60 9.45
N LEU A 542 4.15 9.41 10.04
CA LEU A 542 3.92 9.25 11.47
C LEU A 542 5.07 9.85 12.29
N TRP A 543 6.32 9.64 11.85
CA TRP A 543 7.49 10.28 12.45
C TRP A 543 7.41 11.80 12.38
N ALA A 544 7.13 12.36 11.21
CA ALA A 544 7.02 13.81 11.02
C ALA A 544 5.92 14.42 11.90
N LEU A 545 4.86 13.67 12.19
CA LEU A 545 3.78 14.08 13.10
C LEU A 545 4.13 13.92 14.59
N GLY A 546 5.34 13.48 14.93
CA GLY A 546 5.77 13.28 16.32
C GLY A 546 5.11 12.07 16.98
N ALA A 547 4.73 11.04 16.22
CA ALA A 547 4.22 9.81 16.81
C ALA A 547 5.26 9.17 17.74
N SER A 548 4.79 8.49 18.79
CA SER A 548 5.68 7.76 19.69
C SER A 548 6.44 6.66 18.97
N TRP A 549 7.61 6.28 19.49
CA TRP A 549 8.38 5.20 18.91
C TRP A 549 7.61 3.87 18.88
N SER A 550 6.72 3.64 19.85
CA SER A 550 5.90 2.44 19.94
C SER A 550 4.82 2.40 18.86
N VAL A 551 4.17 3.53 18.56
CA VAL A 551 3.21 3.65 17.45
C VAL A 551 3.91 3.43 16.10
N ILE A 552 5.11 4.00 15.89
CA ILE A 552 5.87 3.81 14.65
C ILE A 552 6.30 2.34 14.50
N GLY A 553 6.87 1.74 15.54
CA GLY A 553 7.26 0.34 15.55
C GLY A 553 6.07 -0.60 15.34
N GLY A 554 4.96 -0.38 16.04
CA GLY A 554 3.73 -1.14 15.91
C GLY A 554 3.12 -1.03 14.52
N ALA A 555 3.03 0.18 13.96
CA ALA A 555 2.56 0.42 12.60
C ALA A 555 3.42 -0.29 11.55
N TYR A 556 4.75 -0.32 11.74
CA TYR A 556 5.64 -1.06 10.85
C TYR A 556 5.32 -2.56 10.84
N LEU A 557 5.16 -3.17 12.02
CA LEU A 557 4.79 -4.58 12.14
C LEU A 557 3.42 -4.86 11.52
N VAL A 558 2.43 -4.00 11.75
CA VAL A 558 1.08 -4.12 11.18
C VAL A 558 1.09 -4.03 9.66
N LEU A 559 1.65 -2.95 9.10
CA LEU A 559 1.62 -2.68 7.66
C LEU A 559 2.41 -3.72 6.87
N THR A 560 3.60 -4.08 7.35
CA THR A 560 4.42 -5.12 6.69
C THR A 560 3.78 -6.50 6.79
N SER A 561 3.07 -6.80 7.88
CA SER A 561 2.35 -8.07 8.03
C SER A 561 1.16 -8.18 7.08
N LEU A 562 0.38 -7.10 6.91
CA LEU A 562 -0.71 -7.07 5.93
C LEU A 562 -0.20 -7.31 4.51
N ALA A 563 0.86 -6.59 4.12
CA ALA A 563 1.50 -6.78 2.81
C ALA A 563 2.06 -8.20 2.65
N ARG A 564 2.71 -8.74 3.68
CA ARG A 564 3.29 -10.09 3.68
C ARG A 564 2.23 -11.17 3.56
N PHE A 565 1.10 -11.02 4.25
CA PHE A 565 -0.02 -11.95 4.20
C PHE A 565 -0.58 -12.08 2.77
N VAL A 566 -0.72 -10.95 2.07
CA VAL A 566 -1.14 -10.92 0.67
C VAL A 566 -0.08 -11.51 -0.25
N GLU A 567 1.18 -11.03 -0.15
CA GLU A 567 2.28 -11.47 -0.99
C GLU A 567 2.47 -13.00 -0.97
N GLU A 568 2.41 -13.59 0.23
CA GLU A 568 2.65 -15.02 0.44
C GLU A 568 1.67 -15.91 -0.33
N GLN A 569 0.43 -15.45 -0.52
CA GLN A 569 -0.57 -16.20 -1.27
C GLN A 569 -0.23 -16.38 -2.76
N TYR A 570 0.62 -15.50 -3.30
CA TYR A 570 1.07 -15.54 -4.68
C TYR A 570 2.45 -16.16 -4.84
N ARG A 571 3.15 -16.48 -3.74
CA ARG A 571 4.47 -17.13 -3.78
C ARG A 571 4.38 -18.58 -4.26
N GLY A 572 5.47 -19.03 -4.88
CA GLY A 572 5.61 -20.36 -5.47
C GLY A 572 6.82 -21.13 -4.97
N GLU A 573 7.35 -20.78 -3.80
CA GLU A 573 8.55 -21.41 -3.24
C GLU A 573 8.22 -22.83 -2.72
N PRO A 574 8.79 -23.91 -3.28
CA PRO A 574 8.45 -25.28 -2.91
C PRO A 574 8.80 -25.65 -1.46
N GLN A 575 9.72 -24.89 -0.86
CA GLN A 575 10.26 -25.17 0.46
C GLN A 575 9.35 -24.68 1.59
N THR A 576 8.40 -23.79 1.30
CA THR A 576 7.56 -23.20 2.36
C THR A 576 6.52 -24.22 2.85
N PRO A 577 6.59 -24.64 4.14
CA PRO A 577 5.61 -25.56 4.68
C PRO A 577 4.23 -24.89 4.81
N LYS A 578 3.19 -25.69 4.62
CA LYS A 578 1.79 -25.28 4.86
C LYS A 578 1.29 -25.92 6.15
N LEU A 579 0.74 -25.11 7.03
CA LEU A 579 0.10 -25.54 8.27
C LEU A 579 -1.39 -25.19 8.20
N ARG A 580 -2.26 -26.21 8.31
CA ARG A 580 -3.73 -26.06 8.26
C ARG A 580 -4.23 -25.28 7.03
N GLY A 581 -3.61 -25.50 5.88
CA GLY A 581 -4.02 -24.91 4.60
C GLY A 581 -3.39 -23.54 4.28
N LEU A 582 -2.78 -22.86 5.25
CA LEU A 582 -2.03 -21.61 5.03
C LEU A 582 -0.51 -21.86 5.03
N PRO A 583 0.28 -21.18 4.18
CA PRO A 583 1.73 -21.13 4.31
C PRO A 583 2.15 -20.62 5.70
N VAL A 584 3.22 -21.16 6.26
CA VAL A 584 3.73 -20.77 7.59
C VAL A 584 3.95 -19.26 7.73
N TYR A 585 4.37 -18.60 6.65
CA TYR A 585 4.61 -17.16 6.65
C TYR A 585 3.34 -16.31 6.76
N GLN A 586 2.16 -16.84 6.40
CA GLN A 586 0.88 -16.16 6.69
C GLN A 586 0.55 -16.24 8.18
N TRP A 587 0.86 -17.35 8.85
CA TRP A 587 0.72 -17.44 10.31
C TRP A 587 1.67 -16.49 11.05
N LEU A 588 2.93 -16.43 10.60
CA LEU A 588 3.89 -15.47 11.15
C LEU A 588 3.44 -14.02 10.92
N ALA A 589 2.87 -13.70 9.75
CA ALA A 589 2.28 -12.39 9.50
C ALA A 589 1.11 -12.08 10.46
N ILE A 590 0.22 -13.04 10.74
CA ILE A 590 -0.86 -12.84 11.73
C ILE A 590 -0.29 -12.58 13.13
N ALA A 591 0.70 -13.37 13.56
CA ALA A 591 1.34 -13.19 14.86
C ALA A 591 2.01 -11.80 14.96
N THR A 592 2.82 -11.42 13.97
CA THR A 592 3.50 -10.12 13.93
C THR A 592 2.52 -8.96 13.84
N PHE A 593 1.40 -9.12 13.13
CA PHE A 593 0.33 -8.12 13.08
C PHE A 593 -0.26 -7.88 14.49
N LEU A 594 -0.56 -8.94 15.24
CA LEU A 594 -1.08 -8.82 16.61
C LEU A 594 -0.03 -8.23 17.56
N THR A 595 1.23 -8.64 17.44
CA THR A 595 2.35 -8.03 18.18
C THR A 595 2.46 -6.53 17.87
N GLY A 596 2.27 -6.14 16.61
CA GLY A 596 2.28 -4.73 16.20
C GLY A 596 1.16 -3.91 16.81
N ILE A 597 -0.06 -4.48 16.88
CA ILE A 597 -1.19 -3.84 17.58
C ILE A 597 -0.84 -3.63 19.05
N ILE A 598 -0.44 -4.69 19.76
CA ILE A 598 -0.15 -4.63 21.20
C ILE A 598 1.00 -3.67 21.48
N ALA A 599 2.09 -3.74 20.69
CA ALA A 599 3.24 -2.86 20.85
C ALA A 599 2.85 -1.39 20.62
N GLY A 600 2.03 -1.10 19.62
CA GLY A 600 1.59 0.26 19.32
C GLY A 600 0.62 0.86 20.34
N THR A 601 -0.12 0.04 21.09
CA THR A 601 -1.13 0.51 22.04
C THR A 601 -0.69 0.46 23.51
N GLU A 602 0.09 -0.54 23.92
CA GLU A 602 0.43 -0.76 25.34
C GLU A 602 1.81 -0.26 25.73
N LEU A 603 2.75 -0.18 24.78
CA LEU A 603 4.08 0.34 25.11
C LEU A 603 4.00 1.86 25.18
N ALA A 604 4.15 2.39 26.39
CA ALA A 604 4.39 3.81 26.59
C ALA A 604 5.67 4.19 25.83
N GLY A 605 5.57 5.22 25.00
CA GLY A 605 6.70 5.67 24.22
C GLY A 605 6.71 7.17 24.12
N GLU A 606 7.88 7.76 24.36
CA GLU A 606 8.09 9.16 24.10
C GLU A 606 7.96 9.46 22.59
N PRO A 607 7.47 10.66 22.22
CA PRO A 607 7.44 11.12 20.85
C PRO A 607 8.80 10.93 20.17
N ALA A 608 8.79 10.37 18.96
CA ALA A 608 9.97 10.31 18.14
C ALA A 608 10.25 11.71 17.58
N TYR A 609 11.19 12.44 18.19
CA TYR A 609 11.57 13.76 17.68
C TYR A 609 12.38 13.61 16.37
N PRO A 610 12.22 14.52 15.41
CA PRO A 610 13.03 14.54 14.20
C PRO A 610 14.49 14.90 14.55
N ALA A 611 15.31 13.88 14.75
CA ALA A 611 16.72 13.98 14.46
C ALA A 611 16.89 13.71 12.95
N TYR A 612 17.49 14.64 12.22
CA TYR A 612 18.00 14.40 10.87
C TYR A 612 19.50 14.65 10.90
N TRP A 613 20.22 13.81 11.65
CA TRP A 613 21.65 14.01 11.90
C TRP A 613 22.45 12.91 11.19
N LEU A 614 22.78 13.17 9.92
CA LEU A 614 23.77 12.35 9.22
C LEU A 614 25.18 12.86 9.52
N SER A 615 25.91 12.09 10.32
CA SER A 615 27.34 12.31 10.55
C SER A 615 28.19 11.38 9.70
N TRP A 616 29.45 11.74 9.46
CA TRP A 616 30.42 10.84 8.78
C TRP A 616 30.59 9.50 9.50
N ARG A 617 30.44 9.49 10.83
CA ARG A 617 30.43 8.26 11.64
C ARG A 617 29.23 7.38 11.30
N SER A 618 28.04 7.98 11.13
CA SER A 618 26.82 7.26 10.74
C SER A 618 26.91 6.70 9.32
N LEU A 619 27.51 7.46 8.40
CA LEU A 619 27.80 7.00 7.05
C LEU A 619 28.78 5.82 7.07
N GLY A 620 29.91 5.94 7.78
CA GLY A 620 30.91 4.89 7.90
C GLY A 620 30.34 3.60 8.51
N ALA A 621 29.56 3.72 9.59
CA ALA A 621 28.88 2.59 10.22
C ALA A 621 27.87 1.91 9.28
N SER A 622 27.08 2.69 8.54
CA SER A 622 26.10 2.17 7.59
C SER A 622 26.77 1.44 6.43
N VAL A 623 27.86 1.99 5.89
CA VAL A 623 28.68 1.36 4.84
C VAL A 623 29.31 0.07 5.35
N LEU A 624 29.81 0.06 6.59
CA LEU A 624 30.39 -1.15 7.20
C LEU A 624 29.35 -2.27 7.30
N ILE A 625 28.16 -2.00 7.86
CA ILE A 625 27.05 -2.97 7.92
C ILE A 625 26.62 -3.39 6.51
N GLY A 626 26.60 -2.45 5.56
CA GLY A 626 26.38 -2.72 4.14
C GLY A 626 27.36 -3.73 3.56
N LEU A 627 28.65 -3.52 3.77
CA LEU A 627 29.71 -4.42 3.31
C LEU A 627 29.59 -5.79 3.96
N THR A 628 29.40 -5.86 5.28
CA THR A 628 29.19 -7.11 6.01
C THR A 628 28.00 -7.89 5.45
N THR A 629 26.85 -7.20 5.25
CA THR A 629 25.65 -7.82 4.69
C THR A 629 25.87 -8.27 3.24
N GLY A 630 26.53 -7.46 2.42
CA GLY A 630 26.92 -7.80 1.05
C GLY A 630 27.77 -9.07 0.99
N ILE A 631 28.80 -9.15 1.83
CA ILE A 631 29.68 -10.32 1.92
C ILE A 631 28.88 -11.56 2.35
N LEU A 632 28.13 -11.45 3.45
CA LEU A 632 27.39 -12.59 4.00
C LEU A 632 26.27 -13.09 3.08
N MET A 633 25.65 -12.23 2.27
CA MET A 633 24.54 -12.65 1.41
C MET A 633 24.91 -12.91 -0.05
N SER A 634 26.10 -12.48 -0.50
CA SER A 634 26.46 -12.47 -1.93
C SER A 634 27.87 -12.91 -2.29
N VAL A 635 28.72 -13.25 -1.32
CA VAL A 635 30.07 -13.76 -1.57
C VAL A 635 30.17 -15.23 -1.14
N ASP A 636 30.63 -16.09 -2.04
CA ASP A 636 30.74 -17.53 -1.79
C ASP A 636 32.06 -18.14 -2.29
N PHE A 637 32.27 -19.41 -1.95
CA PHE A 637 33.48 -20.17 -2.20
C PHE A 637 33.11 -21.46 -2.96
N PRO A 638 32.91 -21.40 -4.29
CA PRO A 638 32.33 -22.49 -5.07
C PRO A 638 33.12 -23.80 -4.99
N ALA A 639 34.45 -23.72 -4.83
CA ALA A 639 35.32 -24.89 -4.71
C ALA A 639 35.30 -25.55 -3.31
N SER A 640 34.78 -24.85 -2.28
CA SER A 640 34.77 -25.35 -0.91
C SER A 640 33.62 -26.34 -0.69
N GLN A 641 33.89 -27.40 0.09
CA GLN A 641 32.89 -28.37 0.57
C GLN A 641 32.45 -28.08 2.01
N ARG A 642 32.98 -27.02 2.63
CA ARG A 642 32.61 -26.63 4.00
C ARG A 642 31.15 -26.17 4.05
N ARG A 643 30.49 -26.36 5.19
CA ARG A 643 29.15 -25.82 5.44
C ARG A 643 29.15 -24.29 5.24
N PHE A 644 28.05 -23.74 4.74
CA PHE A 644 27.83 -22.31 4.46
C PHE A 644 28.70 -21.67 3.36
N SER A 645 29.49 -22.48 2.63
CA SER A 645 30.44 -21.96 1.65
C SER A 645 29.83 -21.59 0.30
N ARG A 646 28.61 -22.05 -0.05
CA ARG A 646 28.00 -21.89 -1.38
C ARG A 646 26.65 -21.18 -1.35
N LEU A 647 26.45 -20.18 -2.20
CA LEU A 647 25.19 -19.44 -2.32
C LEU A 647 24.37 -19.83 -3.54
N THR A 648 25.02 -20.34 -4.57
CA THR A 648 24.33 -20.87 -5.75
C THR A 648 24.10 -22.36 -5.63
N VAL A 649 22.96 -22.79 -6.13
CA VAL A 649 22.66 -24.18 -6.39
C VAL A 649 23.38 -24.55 -7.69
N SER A 650 24.64 -24.98 -7.60
CA SER A 650 25.28 -25.64 -8.75
C SER A 650 24.84 -27.09 -8.78
N LYS A 651 24.74 -27.67 -9.99
CA LYS A 651 24.83 -29.13 -10.13
C LYS A 651 26.19 -29.62 -9.66
#